data_AF-A0A1U9WX97-F1
#
_entry.id   AF-A0A1U9WX97-F1
#
_cell.length_a   1.000
_cell.length_b   1.000
_cell.length_c   1.000
_cell.angle_alpha   90.00
_cell.angle_beta   90.00
_cell.angle_gamma   90.00
#
_symmetry.space_group_name_H-M   'P 1'
#
loop_
_entity.id
_entity.type
_entity.pdbx_description
1 polymer ?
#
loop_
_entity_poly.entity_id
_entity_poly.type
_entity_poly.pdbx_seq_one_letter_code
_entity_poly.pdbx_strand_id
1 'polypeptide(L)'
;MNITKTLHTLFGLIFWLWNITFLTVVYIWILPFLAIFLVLATFAGEIELEFTLTILALIAIPTVCVIIANRHFRQRPVELIRLFYGVEAPLFLFCLVRLFILREMTPASRFVLSTILICITAFFIELVWGYLGQKEHKISRILSGIQLAVHSLMLLVGFYLGIILLYYAVPAAVVLLRQFFSFQWLEYLWWDLTHNFLLGFAVMTILCAGTATLFLGMPSALVALYVHSGQRILRKFSAQYGRTRTVQISLGVVTLWTVLLISFLRQPQFLAFQKLENIPQTEPQKQELLAQSQSIRRGLVNAYLSPYRYLGAVKDSNSIEAMYKDVFNLPQPLLDSLQNSYNQLMSPFLYQGDLDKDADKAEKLYANFFDAPIEKGERLAIQHALKSTVILDDAKAGLLNINQKKVWLAKQEVTVQEKGDWGDVEIHEIYQNQTKDVEEIFYSFTLPETAVITGLWLGDTNNKASRFPFTVSPRGAAQKVYNSQVKRERPVDPALLEQVGTQHYRLRAFPIPPKSVSWDRNNPNPPAELHLWLTYKVMGQGNQWPLPKLGEKRNIFWTKATERIRNQKSIKGFEKDWLEANLPVSQQSIQSHQVSLDDYKITVQPLAEKDYILPQNQRFAIILDTSRSMGTHKQELAKTLDWFKQNIIPQNQADLFVTATAGNQPQFMNDLPRFQVNQKVFYGTLQIKEMLRQFVQLRGNKTYDGIVLISDEGSYELSEDKTGVPQLSVPLWIVHLGSLAGAYEDGTLKIIQHNGGGVSTDISEVMKRVATTEQLTQKLAGSTQSKPGKNPEKPQVLTVADGYAWLMEKTTEKAQKSQGFEQIAARLLVRGLSQKNPEQQLAKLDAIHAIAKTYNIVTPYSSMIVLVNDEQRQALKDAEASKDRFNRQIEDGKEQLNKPNNPLKAASVPEPGMTIGLGVIALFIVVQSQRNKTKNWF
;
A
#
# COMPACT_ATOMS: atom_id res chain seq x y z
N MET A 1 -24.00 42.12 50.62
CA MET A 1 -23.37 40.88 50.12
C MET A 1 -22.13 41.26 49.32
N ASN A 2 -20.93 40.83 49.71
CA ASN A 2 -19.69 41.32 49.12
C ASN A 2 -19.45 40.66 47.75
N ILE A 3 -19.74 41.39 46.66
CA ILE A 3 -19.76 40.89 45.27
C ILE A 3 -18.44 40.18 44.90
N THR A 4 -17.32 40.65 45.42
CA THR A 4 -15.99 40.04 45.23
C THR A 4 -15.86 38.67 45.91
N LYS A 5 -16.39 38.53 47.15
CA LYS A 5 -16.38 37.27 47.90
C LYS A 5 -17.25 36.21 47.23
N THR A 6 -18.41 36.60 46.70
CA THR A 6 -19.28 35.71 45.93
C THR A 6 -18.62 35.27 44.63
N LEU A 7 -17.93 36.17 43.92
CA LEU A 7 -17.23 35.85 42.67
C LEU A 7 -16.04 34.89 42.90
N HIS A 8 -15.27 35.12 43.96
CA HIS A 8 -14.14 34.26 44.35
C HIS A 8 -14.58 32.85 44.75
N THR A 9 -15.73 32.74 45.43
CA THR A 9 -16.30 31.44 45.80
C THR A 9 -16.78 30.69 44.55
N LEU A 10 -17.42 31.40 43.61
CA LEU A 10 -17.84 30.84 42.32
C LEU A 10 -16.65 30.34 41.50
N PHE A 11 -15.56 31.10 41.44
CA PHE A 11 -14.33 30.71 40.73
C PHE A 11 -13.70 29.43 41.27
N GLY A 12 -13.60 29.31 42.61
CA GLY A 12 -13.14 28.08 43.24
C GLY A 12 -14.05 26.90 42.92
N LEU A 13 -15.36 27.08 42.98
CA LEU A 13 -16.35 26.03 42.71
C LEU A 13 -16.25 25.53 41.26
N ILE A 14 -16.20 26.42 40.28
CA ILE A 14 -16.07 26.08 38.86
C ILE A 14 -14.81 25.25 38.61
N PHE A 15 -13.66 25.66 39.15
CA PHE A 15 -12.39 24.95 38.99
C PHE A 15 -12.46 23.51 39.51
N TRP A 16 -12.87 23.34 40.77
CA TRP A 16 -12.87 22.03 41.43
C TRP A 16 -13.92 21.10 40.85
N LEU A 17 -15.11 21.62 40.51
CA LEU A 17 -16.17 20.82 39.90
C LEU A 17 -15.73 20.25 38.54
N TRP A 18 -15.14 21.08 37.68
CA TRP A 18 -14.64 20.63 36.39
C TRP A 18 -13.48 19.64 36.50
N ASN A 19 -12.56 19.86 37.42
CA ASN A 19 -11.44 18.94 37.63
C ASN A 19 -11.93 17.57 38.15
N ILE A 20 -12.94 17.52 39.02
CA ILE A 20 -13.59 16.25 39.41
C ILE A 20 -14.19 15.56 38.18
N THR A 21 -14.90 16.29 37.32
CA THR A 21 -15.46 15.75 36.08
C THR A 21 -14.37 15.23 35.13
N PHE A 22 -13.31 15.99 34.89
CA PHE A 22 -12.20 15.59 34.03
C PHE A 22 -11.48 14.36 34.56
N LEU A 23 -11.15 14.31 35.87
CA LEU A 23 -10.55 13.13 36.48
C LEU A 23 -11.47 11.92 36.38
N THR A 24 -12.78 12.09 36.58
CA THR A 24 -13.76 11.01 36.44
C THR A 24 -13.78 10.47 35.02
N VAL A 25 -13.89 11.34 34.01
CA VAL A 25 -13.86 10.94 32.59
C VAL A 25 -12.55 10.26 32.24
N VAL A 26 -11.43 10.82 32.67
CA VAL A 26 -10.09 10.30 32.36
C VAL A 26 -9.85 8.92 32.98
N TYR A 27 -10.10 8.75 34.28
CA TYR A 27 -9.73 7.53 35.00
C TYR A 27 -10.80 6.43 34.94
N ILE A 28 -12.08 6.78 34.84
CA ILE A 28 -13.17 5.79 34.77
C ILE A 28 -13.49 5.41 33.32
N TRP A 29 -13.29 6.31 32.36
CA TRP A 29 -13.68 6.07 30.96
C TRP A 29 -12.47 5.95 30.02
N ILE A 30 -11.69 7.02 29.86
CA ILE A 30 -10.61 7.05 28.85
C ILE A 30 -9.51 6.02 29.16
N LEU A 31 -9.05 5.93 30.41
CA LEU A 31 -7.95 5.05 30.80
C LEU A 31 -8.29 3.56 30.55
N PRO A 32 -9.37 3.00 31.13
CA PRO A 32 -9.67 1.57 30.98
C PRO A 32 -10.16 1.18 29.58
N PHE A 33 -10.89 2.05 28.88
CA PHE A 33 -11.54 1.69 27.60
C PHE A 33 -10.78 2.15 26.35
N LEU A 34 -9.82 3.07 26.46
CA LEU A 34 -9.07 3.58 25.31
C LEU A 34 -7.55 3.53 25.51
N ALA A 35 -7.03 4.11 26.59
CA ALA A 35 -5.59 4.34 26.74
C ALA A 35 -4.77 3.04 26.85
N ILE A 36 -5.25 2.05 27.61
CA ILE A 36 -4.58 0.75 27.73
C ILE A 36 -4.46 0.08 26.36
N PHE A 37 -5.55 0.05 25.59
CA PHE A 37 -5.56 -0.56 24.25
C PHE A 37 -4.64 0.19 23.27
N LEU A 38 -4.61 1.52 23.34
CA LEU A 38 -3.74 2.34 22.50
C LEU A 38 -2.25 2.07 22.78
N VAL A 39 -1.87 1.99 24.07
CA VAL A 39 -0.50 1.68 24.49
C VAL A 39 -0.07 0.30 24.01
N LEU A 40 -0.92 -0.72 24.19
CA LEU A 40 -0.67 -2.07 23.71
C LEU A 40 -0.52 -2.12 22.17
N ALA A 41 -1.35 -1.37 21.45
CA ALA A 41 -1.27 -1.26 19.99
C ALA A 41 0.02 -0.56 19.51
N THR A 42 0.51 0.44 20.24
CA THR A 42 1.83 1.03 19.95
C THR A 42 2.96 0.03 20.15
N PHE A 43 2.92 -0.79 21.22
CA PHE A 43 3.91 -1.86 21.41
C PHE A 43 3.83 -2.94 20.32
N ALA A 44 2.64 -3.21 19.80
CA ALA A 44 2.42 -4.11 18.65
C ALA A 44 2.84 -3.48 17.29
N GLY A 45 3.17 -2.18 17.26
CA GLY A 45 3.54 -1.45 16.04
C GLY A 45 2.36 -1.08 15.14
N GLU A 46 1.13 -1.12 15.67
CA GLU A 46 -0.12 -0.84 14.97
C GLU A 46 -0.49 0.66 14.95
N ILE A 47 0.02 1.44 15.91
CA ILE A 47 -0.25 2.88 16.05
C ILE A 47 1.05 3.63 16.32
N GLU A 48 1.17 4.85 15.80
CA GLU A 48 2.32 5.72 16.05
C GLU A 48 2.45 6.16 17.52
N LEU A 49 3.70 6.27 17.98
CA LEU A 49 4.02 6.66 19.36
C LEU A 49 3.43 8.02 19.75
N GLU A 50 3.28 8.94 18.78
CA GLU A 50 2.73 10.28 19.00
C GLU A 50 1.32 10.25 19.62
N PHE A 51 0.49 9.28 19.24
CA PHE A 51 -0.87 9.14 19.77
C PHE A 51 -0.88 8.62 21.20
N THR A 52 0.02 7.68 21.52
CA THR A 52 0.23 7.21 22.89
C THR A 52 0.76 8.32 23.80
N LEU A 53 1.69 9.15 23.33
CA LEU A 53 2.13 10.32 24.09
C LEU A 53 0.99 11.32 24.32
N THR A 54 0.12 11.51 23.31
CA THR A 54 -1.01 12.43 23.41
C THR A 54 -2.10 11.91 24.38
N ILE A 55 -2.42 10.61 24.39
CA ILE A 55 -3.40 10.08 25.36
C ILE A 55 -2.87 10.11 26.78
N LEU A 56 -1.57 9.83 26.98
CA LEU A 56 -0.93 9.95 28.29
C LEU A 56 -0.91 11.41 28.77
N ALA A 57 -0.68 12.37 27.86
CA ALA A 57 -0.81 13.79 28.17
C ALA A 57 -2.25 14.15 28.56
N LEU A 58 -3.26 13.68 27.82
CA LEU A 58 -4.68 13.90 28.13
C LEU A 58 -5.05 13.41 29.55
N ILE A 59 -4.47 12.28 29.98
CA ILE A 59 -4.63 11.75 31.34
C ILE A 59 -3.88 12.59 32.38
N ALA A 60 -2.65 12.99 32.07
CA ALA A 60 -1.79 13.69 33.00
C ALA A 60 -2.22 15.14 33.28
N ILE A 61 -2.80 15.83 32.29
CA ILE A 61 -3.12 17.28 32.37
C ILE A 61 -4.03 17.60 33.58
N PRO A 62 -5.23 17.00 33.75
CA PRO A 62 -6.08 17.32 34.90
C PRO A 62 -5.41 16.97 36.22
N THR A 63 -4.72 15.84 36.29
CA THR A 63 -4.01 15.38 37.50
C THR A 63 -2.93 16.36 37.93
N VAL A 64 -2.11 16.81 36.99
CA VAL A 64 -1.04 17.79 37.26
C VAL A 64 -1.63 19.14 37.65
N CYS A 65 -2.69 19.59 36.96
CA CYS A 65 -3.39 20.84 37.29
C CYS A 65 -4.00 20.82 38.69
N VAL A 66 -4.64 19.72 39.13
CA VAL A 66 -5.14 19.54 40.50
C VAL A 66 -4.01 19.62 41.54
N ILE A 67 -2.90 18.92 41.30
CA ILE A 67 -1.76 18.92 42.24
C ILE A 67 -1.19 20.33 42.39
N ILE A 68 -0.99 21.05 41.27
CA ILE A 68 -0.47 22.42 41.28
C ILE A 68 -1.47 23.37 41.94
N ALA A 69 -2.76 23.27 41.61
CA ALA A 69 -3.82 24.07 42.19
C ALA A 69 -3.86 23.93 43.72
N ASN A 70 -3.84 22.69 44.21
CA ASN A 70 -3.86 22.41 45.64
C ASN A 70 -2.59 22.93 46.36
N ARG A 71 -1.42 22.82 45.71
CA ARG A 71 -0.12 23.20 46.31
C ARG A 71 0.16 24.71 46.28
N HIS A 72 -0.20 25.40 45.21
CA HIS A 72 0.23 26.80 44.98
C HIS A 72 -0.93 27.80 44.93
N PHE A 73 -2.15 27.39 44.59
CA PHE A 73 -3.26 28.31 44.27
C PHE A 73 -4.53 28.10 45.10
N ARG A 74 -4.51 27.22 46.11
CA ARG A 74 -5.70 26.84 46.90
C ARG A 74 -6.46 28.03 47.51
N GLN A 75 -5.76 29.07 47.94
CA GLN A 75 -6.33 30.29 48.54
C GLN A 75 -6.46 31.45 47.53
N ARG A 76 -6.16 31.19 46.25
CA ARG A 76 -6.01 32.18 45.18
C ARG A 76 -6.99 31.88 44.04
N PRO A 77 -8.28 32.18 44.22
CA PRO A 77 -9.34 31.73 43.32
C PRO A 77 -9.26 32.32 41.90
N VAL A 78 -8.62 33.49 41.73
CA VAL A 78 -8.40 34.07 40.40
C VAL A 78 -7.37 33.25 39.62
N GLU A 79 -6.29 32.85 40.27
CA GLU A 79 -5.24 32.01 39.70
C GLU A 79 -5.74 30.60 39.36
N LEU A 80 -6.68 30.04 40.12
CA LEU A 80 -7.36 28.79 39.79
C LEU A 80 -8.10 28.87 38.45
N ILE A 81 -8.89 29.92 38.24
CA ILE A 81 -9.61 30.13 36.97
C ILE A 81 -8.66 30.40 35.80
N ARG A 82 -7.54 31.10 36.05
CA ARG A 82 -6.49 31.30 35.04
C ARG A 82 -5.80 29.99 34.67
N LEU A 83 -5.53 29.11 35.64
CA LEU A 83 -4.98 27.79 35.39
C LEU A 83 -5.94 26.95 34.54
N PHE A 84 -7.23 26.96 34.86
CA PHE A 84 -8.23 26.20 34.12
C PHE A 84 -8.41 26.69 32.68
N TYR A 85 -8.86 27.93 32.48
CA TYR A 85 -9.18 28.44 31.14
C TYR A 85 -7.94 28.79 30.30
N GLY A 86 -6.79 29.06 30.93
CA GLY A 86 -5.57 29.44 30.22
C GLY A 86 -4.62 28.29 29.91
N VAL A 87 -4.73 27.16 30.64
CA VAL A 87 -3.80 26.03 30.54
C VAL A 87 -4.53 24.69 30.44
N GLU A 88 -5.30 24.29 31.45
CA GLU A 88 -5.89 22.95 31.53
C GLU A 88 -6.86 22.65 30.39
N ALA A 89 -7.91 23.47 30.24
CA ALA A 89 -8.94 23.27 29.21
C ALA A 89 -8.37 23.40 27.77
N PRO A 90 -7.51 24.39 27.44
CA PRO A 90 -6.83 24.44 26.15
C PRO A 90 -5.95 23.22 25.85
N LEU A 91 -5.16 22.72 26.81
CA LEU A 91 -4.34 21.52 26.59
C LEU A 91 -5.19 20.26 26.46
N PHE A 92 -6.26 20.15 27.24
CA PHE A 92 -7.20 19.04 27.13
C PHE A 92 -7.87 19.02 25.74
N LEU A 93 -8.36 20.18 25.28
CA LEU A 93 -8.93 20.33 23.94
C LEU A 93 -7.88 20.05 22.85
N PHE A 94 -6.65 20.54 23.00
CA PHE A 94 -5.55 20.26 22.08
C PHE A 94 -5.31 18.76 21.91
N CYS A 95 -5.30 18.01 23.02
CA CYS A 95 -5.13 16.56 22.99
C CYS A 95 -6.32 15.87 22.30
N LEU A 96 -7.56 16.29 22.57
CA LEU A 96 -8.75 15.75 21.89
C LEU A 96 -8.71 16.00 20.38
N VAL A 97 -8.38 17.21 19.94
CA VAL A 97 -8.25 17.56 18.52
C VAL A 97 -7.15 16.72 17.87
N ARG A 98 -5.99 16.57 18.54
CA ARG A 98 -4.87 15.77 18.03
C ARG A 98 -5.21 14.27 17.92
N LEU A 99 -6.02 13.73 18.82
CA LEU A 99 -6.37 12.31 18.84
C LEU A 99 -7.48 11.96 17.85
N PHE A 100 -8.56 12.76 17.82
CA PHE A 100 -9.80 12.37 17.13
C PHE A 100 -10.06 13.09 15.81
N ILE A 101 -9.49 14.28 15.63
CA ILE A 101 -9.74 15.12 14.45
C ILE A 101 -8.56 15.05 13.49
N LEU A 102 -7.33 15.13 14.02
CA LEU A 102 -6.11 15.17 13.21
C LEU A 102 -5.44 13.80 13.13
N ARG A 103 -5.24 13.31 11.91
CA ARG A 103 -4.46 12.10 11.65
C ARG A 103 -2.98 12.43 11.51
N GLU A 104 -2.46 12.50 10.28
CA GLU A 104 -1.08 12.88 10.00
C GLU A 104 -0.96 14.41 9.90
N MET A 105 0.03 15.01 10.57
CA MET A 105 0.22 16.47 10.56
C MET A 105 1.11 16.93 9.39
N THR A 106 0.58 17.84 8.58
CA THR A 106 1.33 18.62 7.57
C THR A 106 2.33 19.59 8.22
N PRO A 107 3.32 20.12 7.48
CA PRO A 107 4.22 21.15 8.01
C PRO A 107 3.49 22.39 8.56
N ALA A 108 2.43 22.84 7.87
CA ALA A 108 1.64 24.00 8.27
C ALA A 108 0.83 23.74 9.56
N SER A 109 0.06 22.64 9.60
CA SER A 109 -0.71 22.26 10.79
C SER A 109 0.21 22.02 12.00
N ARG A 110 1.35 21.34 11.81
CA ARG A 110 2.35 21.12 12.87
C ARG A 110 2.91 22.43 13.40
N PHE A 111 3.20 23.39 12.53
CA PHE A 111 3.72 24.70 12.93
C PHE A 111 2.71 25.49 13.78
N VAL A 112 1.44 25.52 13.37
CA VAL A 112 0.36 26.18 14.11
C VAL A 112 0.14 25.51 15.47
N LEU A 113 0.00 24.18 15.50
CA LEU A 113 -0.22 23.42 16.74
C LEU A 113 0.96 23.54 17.71
N SER A 114 2.19 23.49 17.22
CA SER A 114 3.39 23.70 18.05
C SER A 114 3.42 25.11 18.64
N THR A 115 3.03 26.13 17.85
CA THR A 115 2.93 27.52 18.34
C THR A 115 1.89 27.63 19.46
N ILE A 116 0.72 27.00 19.31
CA ILE A 116 -0.32 26.97 20.34
C ILE A 116 0.21 26.33 21.63
N LEU A 117 0.86 25.16 21.53
CA LEU A 117 1.42 24.45 22.68
C LEU A 117 2.49 25.28 23.40
N ILE A 118 3.36 25.96 22.65
CA ILE A 118 4.38 26.88 23.20
C ILE A 118 3.71 28.06 23.93
N CYS A 119 2.64 28.63 23.37
CA CYS A 119 1.90 29.72 24.01
C CYS A 119 1.24 29.27 25.32
N ILE A 120 0.58 28.11 25.33
CA ILE A 120 -0.04 27.57 26.56
C ILE A 120 1.03 27.33 27.64
N THR A 121 2.17 26.75 27.26
CA THR A 121 3.29 26.50 28.17
C THR A 121 3.87 27.81 28.73
N ALA A 122 4.02 28.83 27.89
CA ALA A 122 4.51 30.14 28.33
C ALA A 122 3.52 30.86 29.26
N PHE A 123 2.22 30.74 29.01
CA PHE A 123 1.19 31.27 29.92
C PHE A 123 1.25 30.56 31.28
N PHE A 124 1.45 29.24 31.30
CA PHE A 124 1.65 28.48 32.53
C PHE A 124 2.89 28.94 33.31
N ILE A 125 4.03 29.11 32.63
CA ILE A 125 5.27 29.64 33.25
C ILE A 125 5.04 31.04 33.82
N GLU A 126 4.34 31.91 33.08
CA GLU A 126 3.98 33.26 33.55
C GLU A 126 3.04 33.22 34.76
N LEU A 127 2.13 32.25 34.84
CA LEU A 127 1.23 32.08 35.98
C LEU A 127 1.99 31.68 37.26
N VAL A 128 3.00 30.83 37.15
CA VAL A 128 3.78 30.33 38.29
C VAL A 128 4.88 31.31 38.72
N TRP A 129 5.64 31.85 37.78
CA TRP A 129 6.85 32.67 38.07
C TRP A 129 6.71 34.15 37.73
N GLY A 130 5.64 34.57 37.05
CA GLY A 130 5.45 35.96 36.66
C GLY A 130 6.43 36.44 35.58
N TYR A 131 6.94 37.66 35.74
CA TYR A 131 7.85 38.28 34.77
C TYR A 131 9.31 37.93 35.09
N LEU A 132 9.99 37.25 34.16
CA LEU A 132 11.32 36.67 34.36
C LEU A 132 12.46 37.70 34.33
N GLY A 133 12.18 38.96 33.99
CA GLY A 133 13.16 40.05 33.93
C GLY A 133 13.42 40.78 35.25
N GLN A 134 12.89 40.30 36.38
CA GLN A 134 12.99 41.00 37.68
C GLN A 134 14.39 41.07 38.30
N LYS A 135 15.36 40.24 37.86
CA LYS A 135 16.73 40.22 38.39
C LYS A 135 17.71 40.81 37.37
N GLU A 136 18.74 41.55 37.79
CA GLU A 136 19.73 42.18 36.90
C GLU A 136 20.90 41.25 36.54
N HIS A 137 20.61 40.05 36.02
CA HIS A 137 21.64 39.13 35.51
C HIS A 137 21.58 39.00 33.99
N LYS A 138 22.70 38.62 33.36
CA LYS A 138 22.75 38.40 31.89
C LYS A 138 21.72 37.36 31.42
N ILE A 139 21.49 36.33 32.23
CA ILE A 139 20.54 35.23 31.95
C ILE A 139 19.08 35.73 31.99
N SER A 140 18.69 36.56 32.96
CA SER A 140 17.32 37.10 33.05
C SER A 140 16.99 38.06 31.92
N ARG A 141 17.99 38.76 31.35
CA ARG A 141 17.82 39.59 30.14
C ARG A 141 17.50 38.75 28.89
N ILE A 142 18.09 37.56 28.77
CA ILE A 142 17.79 36.64 27.66
C ILE A 142 16.40 36.04 27.87
N LEU A 143 16.10 35.58 29.09
CA LEU A 143 14.79 35.00 29.44
C LEU A 143 13.65 36.01 29.26
N SER A 144 13.82 37.28 29.61
CA SER A 144 12.81 38.32 29.39
C SER A 144 12.59 38.61 27.90
N GLY A 145 13.64 38.55 27.08
CA GLY A 145 13.53 38.66 25.62
C GLY A 145 12.78 37.48 24.99
N ILE A 146 13.07 36.25 25.42
CA ILE A 146 12.33 35.04 25.01
C ILE A 146 10.87 35.13 25.48
N GLN A 147 10.63 35.57 26.72
CA GLN A 147 9.29 35.75 27.26
C GLN A 147 8.50 36.76 26.44
N LEU A 148 9.10 37.91 26.06
CA LEU A 148 8.48 38.89 25.18
C LEU A 148 8.15 38.29 23.81
N ALA A 149 9.08 37.56 23.20
CA ALA A 149 8.86 36.93 21.89
C ALA A 149 7.66 35.97 21.92
N VAL A 150 7.61 35.05 22.89
CA VAL A 150 6.52 34.09 23.00
C VAL A 150 5.19 34.75 23.38
N HIS A 151 5.19 35.77 24.25
CA HIS A 151 3.97 36.49 24.60
C HIS A 151 3.45 37.39 23.46
N SER A 152 4.32 37.81 22.54
CA SER A 152 3.90 38.45 21.29
C SER A 152 3.18 37.47 20.37
N LEU A 153 3.67 36.23 20.27
CA LEU A 153 2.97 35.14 19.57
C LEU A 153 1.66 34.76 20.26
N MET A 154 1.62 34.79 21.60
CA MET A 154 0.42 34.51 22.38
C MET A 154 -0.72 35.48 22.08
N LEU A 155 -0.43 36.77 21.85
CA LEU A 155 -1.42 37.73 21.38
C LEU A 155 -2.02 37.30 20.04
N LEU A 156 -1.16 36.96 19.09
CA LEU A 156 -1.56 36.53 17.75
C LEU A 156 -2.39 35.23 17.80
N VAL A 157 -1.94 34.22 18.55
CA VAL A 157 -2.65 32.95 18.74
C VAL A 157 -3.99 33.16 19.46
N GLY A 158 -4.02 34.03 20.47
CA GLY A 158 -5.25 34.36 21.20
C GLY A 158 -6.31 34.92 20.25
N PHE A 159 -5.96 35.88 19.40
CA PHE A 159 -6.89 36.39 18.37
C PHE A 159 -7.27 35.33 17.34
N TYR A 160 -6.30 34.56 16.83
CA TYR A 160 -6.55 33.51 15.84
C TYR A 160 -7.56 32.47 16.34
N LEU A 161 -7.32 31.89 17.52
CA LEU A 161 -8.23 30.92 18.13
C LEU A 161 -9.57 31.55 18.51
N GLY A 162 -9.56 32.79 19.01
CA GLY A 162 -10.78 33.53 19.33
C GLY A 162 -11.71 33.67 18.13
N ILE A 163 -11.16 34.07 16.98
CA ILE A 163 -11.93 34.24 15.75
C ILE A 163 -12.48 32.89 15.27
N ILE A 164 -11.67 31.83 15.25
CA ILE A 164 -12.13 30.49 14.85
C ILE A 164 -13.26 30.00 15.75
N LEU A 165 -13.12 30.14 17.07
CA LEU A 165 -14.12 29.68 18.01
C LEU A 165 -15.43 30.50 17.93
N LEU A 166 -15.38 31.78 17.55
CA LEU A 166 -16.58 32.61 17.37
C LEU A 166 -17.50 32.10 16.25
N TYR A 167 -16.96 31.51 15.19
CA TYR A 167 -17.76 30.88 14.13
C TYR A 167 -18.68 29.78 14.67
N TYR A 168 -18.30 29.13 15.77
CA TYR A 168 -19.10 28.08 16.41
C TYR A 168 -19.91 28.62 17.60
N ALA A 169 -19.31 29.51 18.41
CA ALA A 169 -19.92 30.04 19.62
C ALA A 169 -21.14 30.93 19.32
N VAL A 170 -21.12 31.70 18.23
CA VAL A 170 -22.22 32.61 17.86
C VAL A 170 -23.49 31.83 17.48
N PRO A 171 -23.47 30.87 16.54
CA PRO A 171 -24.62 30.00 16.29
C PRO A 171 -25.07 29.24 17.54
N ALA A 172 -24.12 28.67 18.31
CA ALA A 172 -24.45 27.92 19.53
C ALA A 172 -25.17 28.78 20.57
N ALA A 173 -24.74 30.04 20.77
CA ALA A 173 -25.41 30.97 21.67
C ALA A 173 -26.86 31.24 21.25
N VAL A 174 -27.09 31.42 19.94
CA VAL A 174 -28.44 31.66 19.41
C VAL A 174 -29.32 30.43 19.54
N VAL A 175 -28.80 29.24 19.25
CA VAL A 175 -29.52 27.97 19.47
C VAL A 175 -29.89 27.81 20.94
N LEU A 176 -28.95 28.05 21.86
CA LEU A 176 -29.21 27.96 23.30
C LEU A 176 -30.24 28.99 23.76
N LEU A 177 -30.20 30.22 23.24
CA LEU A 177 -31.23 31.22 23.52
C LEU A 177 -32.60 30.78 23.00
N ARG A 178 -32.68 30.27 21.76
CA ARG A 178 -33.93 29.74 21.19
C ARG A 178 -34.49 28.58 22.02
N GLN A 179 -33.63 27.66 22.46
CA GLN A 179 -34.04 26.53 23.30
C GLN A 179 -34.43 26.97 24.72
N PHE A 180 -33.79 28.00 25.26
CA PHE A 180 -34.18 28.59 26.53
C PHE A 180 -35.57 29.23 26.43
N PHE A 181 -35.86 29.95 25.35
CA PHE A 181 -37.17 30.58 25.11
C PHE A 181 -38.22 29.65 24.50
N SER A 182 -37.88 28.39 24.15
CA SER A 182 -38.88 27.41 23.70
C SER A 182 -39.75 26.90 24.86
N PHE A 183 -39.31 27.14 26.11
CA PHE A 183 -39.95 26.69 27.36
C PHE A 183 -40.20 25.17 27.45
N GLN A 184 -39.79 24.36 26.47
CA GLN A 184 -39.94 22.90 26.49
C GLN A 184 -39.20 22.28 27.66
N TRP A 185 -38.08 22.88 28.08
CA TRP A 185 -37.34 22.45 29.26
C TRP A 185 -38.13 22.61 30.57
N LEU A 186 -39.16 23.48 30.63
CA LEU A 186 -40.04 23.57 31.81
C LEU A 186 -40.93 22.35 31.95
N GLU A 187 -41.40 21.76 30.83
CA GLU A 187 -42.17 20.52 30.86
C GLU A 187 -41.31 19.36 31.35
N TYR A 188 -40.08 19.25 30.84
CA TYR A 188 -39.11 18.25 31.32
C TYR A 188 -38.73 18.47 32.78
N LEU A 189 -38.52 19.72 33.19
CA LEU A 189 -38.23 20.11 34.57
C LEU A 189 -39.39 19.76 35.51
N TRP A 190 -40.63 20.04 35.10
CA TRP A 190 -41.82 19.70 35.88
C TRP A 190 -41.98 18.17 35.99
N TRP A 191 -41.76 17.45 34.91
CA TRP A 191 -41.79 15.99 34.90
C TRP A 191 -40.69 15.39 35.81
N ASP A 192 -39.45 15.88 35.74
CA ASP A 192 -38.34 15.42 36.59
C ASP A 192 -38.57 15.74 38.07
N LEU A 193 -39.09 16.93 38.40
CA LEU A 193 -39.41 17.31 39.79
C LEU A 193 -40.53 16.47 40.38
N THR A 194 -41.42 15.92 39.54
CA THR A 194 -42.58 15.13 39.98
C THR A 194 -42.33 13.62 39.96
N HIS A 195 -41.47 13.11 39.07
CA HIS A 195 -41.28 11.68 38.86
C HIS A 195 -39.87 11.17 39.17
N ASN A 196 -38.86 12.03 39.25
CA ASN A 196 -37.48 11.67 39.54
C ASN A 196 -36.96 12.33 40.83
N PHE A 197 -35.88 11.77 41.39
CA PHE A 197 -35.20 12.37 42.55
C PHE A 197 -34.53 13.70 42.12
N LEU A 198 -34.65 14.76 42.94
CA LEU A 198 -34.09 16.12 42.73
C LEU A 198 -32.64 16.13 42.21
N LEU A 199 -31.87 15.07 42.46
CA LEU A 199 -30.52 14.85 41.95
C LEU A 199 -30.44 14.84 40.41
N GLY A 200 -31.42 14.25 39.69
CA GLY A 200 -31.40 14.18 38.23
C GLY A 200 -31.45 15.57 37.57
N PHE A 201 -32.41 16.38 38.02
CA PHE A 201 -32.53 17.77 37.61
C PHE A 201 -31.31 18.63 37.98
N ALA A 202 -30.79 18.46 39.20
CA ALA A 202 -29.59 19.16 39.65
C ALA A 202 -28.36 18.79 38.81
N VAL A 203 -28.16 17.50 38.50
CA VAL A 203 -27.07 17.01 37.64
C VAL A 203 -27.21 17.55 36.22
N MET A 204 -28.40 17.51 35.61
CA MET A 204 -28.61 18.04 34.26
C MET A 204 -28.41 19.55 34.18
N THR A 205 -28.87 20.30 35.18
CA THR A 205 -28.65 21.75 35.24
C THR A 205 -27.17 22.09 35.43
N ILE A 206 -26.47 21.35 36.28
CA ILE A 206 -25.01 21.49 36.49
C ILE A 206 -24.25 21.14 35.21
N LEU A 207 -24.63 20.07 34.51
CA LEU A 207 -24.02 19.67 33.25
C LEU A 207 -24.29 20.70 32.14
N CYS A 208 -25.52 21.21 32.02
CA CYS A 208 -25.87 22.24 31.04
C CYS A 208 -25.15 23.57 31.31
N ALA A 209 -25.17 24.04 32.56
CA ALA A 209 -24.45 25.23 32.97
C ALA A 209 -22.93 25.05 32.80
N GLY A 210 -22.41 23.87 33.15
CA GLY A 210 -21.03 23.47 32.89
C GLY A 210 -20.71 23.56 31.41
N THR A 211 -21.41 22.83 30.55
CA THR A 211 -21.21 22.85 29.09
C THR A 211 -21.29 24.27 28.53
N ALA A 212 -22.22 25.11 28.97
CA ALA A 212 -22.25 26.51 28.56
C ALA A 212 -20.96 27.28 28.95
N THR A 213 -20.43 27.08 30.17
CA THR A 213 -19.16 27.69 30.57
C THR A 213 -17.97 27.23 29.73
N LEU A 214 -17.96 25.98 29.28
CA LEU A 214 -16.87 25.42 28.47
C LEU A 214 -16.98 25.76 26.98
N PHE A 215 -18.17 25.77 26.38
CA PHE A 215 -18.32 25.98 24.93
C PHE A 215 -18.62 27.44 24.55
N LEU A 216 -19.29 28.21 25.43
CA LEU A 216 -19.57 29.63 25.19
C LEU A 216 -18.61 30.54 25.96
N GLY A 217 -18.30 30.19 27.22
CA GLY A 217 -17.47 31.03 28.10
C GLY A 217 -15.98 30.94 27.80
N MET A 218 -15.47 29.72 27.53
CA MET A 218 -14.04 29.46 27.32
C MET A 218 -13.42 30.23 26.15
N PRO A 219 -14.04 30.33 24.95
CA PRO A 219 -13.46 31.11 23.85
C PRO A 219 -13.14 32.55 24.25
N SER A 220 -14.11 33.26 24.84
CA SER A 220 -13.93 34.65 25.26
C SER A 220 -12.96 34.78 26.43
N ALA A 221 -13.03 33.85 27.40
CA ALA A 221 -12.11 33.84 28.54
C ALA A 221 -10.66 33.61 28.10
N LEU A 222 -10.42 32.65 27.20
CA LEU A 222 -9.09 32.35 26.66
C LEU A 222 -8.48 33.56 25.96
N VAL A 223 -9.24 34.20 25.06
CA VAL A 223 -8.82 35.42 24.36
C VAL A 223 -8.47 36.51 25.35
N ALA A 224 -9.37 36.78 26.31
CA ALA A 224 -9.16 37.83 27.31
C ALA A 224 -7.91 37.56 28.15
N LEU A 225 -7.68 36.32 28.58
CA LEU A 225 -6.51 35.94 29.37
C LEU A 225 -5.20 36.08 28.58
N TYR A 226 -5.17 35.64 27.32
CA TYR A 226 -3.98 35.68 26.48
C TYR A 226 -3.65 37.11 26.05
N VAL A 227 -4.67 37.90 25.71
CA VAL A 227 -4.51 39.32 25.41
C VAL A 227 -4.01 40.09 26.63
N HIS A 228 -4.60 39.85 27.81
CA HIS A 228 -4.18 40.50 29.04
C HIS A 228 -2.74 40.13 29.42
N SER A 229 -2.39 38.84 29.35
CA SER A 229 -1.04 38.34 29.61
C SER A 229 0.00 38.97 28.66
N GLY A 230 -0.26 38.94 27.35
CA GLY A 230 0.62 39.55 26.36
C GLY A 230 0.81 41.04 26.60
N GLN A 231 -0.28 41.81 26.74
CA GLN A 231 -0.21 43.25 27.03
C GLN A 231 0.58 43.56 28.30
N ARG A 232 0.40 42.76 29.36
CA ARG A 232 1.09 42.92 30.64
C ARG A 232 2.60 42.75 30.49
N ILE A 233 3.05 41.72 29.78
CA ILE A 233 4.48 41.44 29.55
C ILE A 233 5.09 42.49 28.62
N LEU A 234 4.40 42.89 27.56
CA LEU A 234 4.83 43.96 26.66
C LEU A 234 5.05 45.27 27.42
N ARG A 235 4.12 45.66 28.32
CA ARG A 235 4.26 46.87 29.15
C ARG A 235 5.43 46.78 30.12
N LYS A 236 5.59 45.64 30.81
CA LYS A 236 6.70 45.43 31.76
C LYS A 236 8.07 45.45 31.06
N PHE A 237 8.19 44.81 29.91
CA PHE A 237 9.42 44.83 29.13
C PHE A 237 9.70 46.23 28.57
N SER A 238 8.67 46.93 28.08
CA SER A 238 8.81 48.32 27.60
C SER A 238 9.26 49.28 28.69
N ALA A 239 8.80 49.08 29.93
CA ALA A 239 9.24 49.89 31.07
C ALA A 239 10.72 49.64 31.41
N GLN A 240 11.21 48.41 31.24
CA GLN A 240 12.58 48.03 31.61
C GLN A 240 13.62 48.28 30.50
N TYR A 241 13.28 48.02 29.23
CA TYR A 241 14.23 48.03 28.11
C TYR A 241 13.87 49.03 27.00
N GLY A 242 12.79 49.80 27.18
CA GLY A 242 12.36 50.84 26.25
C GLY A 242 11.35 50.37 25.19
N ARG A 243 10.54 51.32 24.72
CA ARG A 243 9.45 51.08 23.76
C ARG A 243 9.95 50.61 22.39
N THR A 244 11.04 51.17 21.91
CA THR A 244 11.61 50.86 20.58
C THR A 244 12.04 49.40 20.47
N ARG A 245 12.81 48.90 21.44
CA ARG A 245 13.24 47.49 21.50
C ARG A 245 12.05 46.52 21.63
N THR A 246 11.05 46.89 22.43
CA THR A 246 9.83 46.08 22.60
C THR A 246 9.11 45.91 21.26
N VAL A 247 8.90 47.01 20.53
CA VAL A 247 8.25 46.99 19.21
C VAL A 247 9.08 46.20 18.20
N GLN A 248 10.40 46.42 18.16
CA GLN A 248 11.30 45.70 17.25
C GLN A 248 11.24 44.18 17.44
N ILE A 249 11.34 43.69 18.69
CA ILE A 249 11.29 42.25 18.98
C ILE A 249 9.90 41.70 18.65
N SER A 250 8.84 42.36 19.11
CA SER A 250 7.46 41.88 18.90
C SER A 250 7.10 41.81 17.42
N LEU A 251 7.39 42.87 16.66
CA LEU A 251 7.14 42.93 15.22
C LEU A 251 8.03 41.93 14.47
N GLY A 252 9.31 41.83 14.83
CA GLY A 252 10.25 40.88 14.23
C GLY A 252 9.76 39.43 14.36
N VAL A 253 9.28 39.05 15.55
CA VAL A 253 8.76 37.71 15.83
C VAL A 253 7.46 37.44 15.07
N VAL A 254 6.50 38.37 15.07
CA VAL A 254 5.24 38.22 14.31
C VAL A 254 5.50 38.13 12.81
N THR A 255 6.43 38.95 12.29
CA THR A 255 6.82 38.94 10.88
C THR A 255 7.47 37.62 10.51
N LEU A 256 8.44 37.17 11.30
CA LEU A 256 9.10 35.88 11.09
C LEU A 256 8.08 34.72 11.11
N TRP A 257 7.18 34.72 12.09
CA TRP A 257 6.13 33.70 12.19
C TRP A 257 5.21 33.70 10.97
N THR A 258 4.81 34.89 10.50
CA THR A 258 3.95 35.05 9.32
C THR A 258 4.65 34.55 8.05
N VAL A 259 5.93 34.90 7.87
CA VAL A 259 6.73 34.43 6.73
C VAL A 259 6.87 32.90 6.74
N LEU A 260 7.14 32.32 7.92
CA LEU A 260 7.22 30.85 8.07
C LEU A 260 5.88 30.17 7.80
N LEU A 261 4.77 30.72 8.31
CA LEU A 261 3.44 30.19 8.04
C LEU A 261 3.13 30.21 6.54
N ILE A 262 3.33 31.35 5.87
CA ILE A 262 3.09 31.49 4.41
C ILE A 262 3.96 30.50 3.62
N SER A 263 5.21 30.27 4.06
CA SER A 263 6.09 29.28 3.46
C SER A 263 5.52 27.85 3.59
N PHE A 264 5.04 27.47 4.77
CA PHE A 264 4.46 26.14 5.02
C PHE A 264 3.04 25.94 4.46
N LEU A 265 2.30 27.01 4.18
CA LEU A 265 1.01 26.94 3.48
C LEU A 265 1.14 26.60 1.99
N ARG A 266 2.34 26.71 1.41
CA ARG A 266 2.59 26.28 0.03
C ARG A 266 2.58 24.75 -0.03
N GLN A 267 1.49 24.20 -0.55
CA GLN A 267 1.34 22.75 -0.64
C GLN A 267 2.18 22.19 -1.81
N PRO A 268 2.93 21.10 -1.61
CA PRO A 268 3.94 20.64 -2.58
C PRO A 268 3.36 20.05 -3.87
N GLN A 269 2.08 19.65 -3.89
CA GLN A 269 1.46 19.04 -5.07
C GLN A 269 1.37 20.00 -6.25
N PHE A 270 1.23 21.31 -6.02
CA PHE A 270 1.17 22.29 -7.11
C PHE A 270 2.44 22.27 -7.95
N LEU A 271 3.60 22.22 -7.29
CA LEU A 271 4.89 22.11 -7.98
C LEU A 271 4.98 20.81 -8.77
N ALA A 272 4.58 19.68 -8.17
CA ALA A 272 4.62 18.38 -8.85
C ALA A 272 3.70 18.36 -10.08
N PHE A 273 2.45 18.82 -9.94
CA PHE A 273 1.50 18.88 -11.05
C PHE A 273 1.95 19.84 -12.15
N GLN A 274 2.47 21.01 -11.80
CA GLN A 274 2.99 21.97 -12.77
C GLN A 274 4.22 21.42 -13.52
N LYS A 275 5.17 20.80 -12.81
CA LYS A 275 6.39 20.26 -13.41
C LYS A 275 6.13 19.05 -14.31
N LEU A 276 5.09 18.27 -14.01
CA LEU A 276 4.70 17.09 -14.79
C LEU A 276 3.56 17.35 -15.78
N GLU A 277 3.13 18.60 -15.94
CA GLU A 277 2.09 18.97 -16.91
C GLU A 277 2.59 18.80 -18.35
N ASN A 278 3.87 19.09 -18.60
CA ASN A 278 4.50 19.00 -19.92
C ASN A 278 5.44 17.79 -20.00
N ILE A 279 5.37 17.06 -21.11
CA ILE A 279 6.25 15.93 -21.39
C ILE A 279 7.63 16.47 -21.82
N PRO A 280 8.73 16.09 -21.14
CA PRO A 280 10.07 16.56 -21.51
C PRO A 280 10.51 15.95 -22.85
N GLN A 281 11.08 16.80 -23.71
CA GLN A 281 11.49 16.44 -25.08
C GLN A 281 13.01 16.27 -25.21
N THR A 282 13.80 16.90 -24.35
CA THR A 282 15.27 16.87 -24.42
C THR A 282 15.89 16.18 -23.21
N GLU A 283 17.07 15.58 -23.39
CA GLU A 283 17.82 14.91 -22.31
C GLU A 283 18.12 15.87 -21.12
N PRO A 284 18.50 17.16 -21.33
CA PRO A 284 18.65 18.10 -20.21
C PRO A 284 17.36 18.37 -19.43
N GLN A 285 16.20 18.46 -20.10
CA GLN A 285 14.91 18.63 -19.43
C GLN A 285 14.56 17.41 -18.57
N LYS A 286 14.79 16.21 -19.10
CA LYS A 286 14.63 14.95 -18.33
C LYS A 286 15.52 14.95 -17.11
N GLN A 287 16.79 15.35 -17.25
CA GLN A 287 17.74 15.43 -16.15
C GLN A 287 17.34 16.47 -15.10
N GLU A 288 16.79 17.63 -15.49
CA GLU A 288 16.28 18.64 -14.56
C GLU A 288 15.12 18.08 -13.71
N LEU A 289 14.16 17.39 -14.34
CA LEU A 289 13.04 16.76 -13.64
C LEU A 289 13.52 15.65 -12.69
N LEU A 290 14.48 14.82 -13.13
CA LEU A 290 15.06 13.78 -12.30
C LEU A 290 15.82 14.37 -11.10
N ALA A 291 16.53 15.49 -11.25
CA ALA A 291 17.17 16.19 -10.14
C ALA A 291 16.14 16.71 -9.11
N GLN A 292 14.92 17.00 -9.55
CA GLN A 292 13.80 17.41 -8.70
C GLN A 292 12.91 16.25 -8.22
N SER A 293 13.35 14.99 -8.40
CA SER A 293 12.56 13.80 -8.05
C SER A 293 12.01 13.83 -6.63
N GLN A 294 12.78 14.28 -5.65
CA GLN A 294 12.33 14.33 -4.26
C GLN A 294 11.21 15.37 -4.04
N SER A 295 11.25 16.50 -4.75
CA SER A 295 10.20 17.53 -4.68
C SER A 295 8.91 17.04 -5.35
N ILE A 296 9.04 16.41 -6.53
CA ILE A 296 7.92 15.80 -7.25
C ILE A 296 7.29 14.69 -6.39
N ARG A 297 8.11 13.79 -5.84
CA ARG A 297 7.68 12.73 -4.91
C ARG A 297 6.86 13.29 -3.75
N ARG A 298 7.38 14.31 -3.05
CA ARG A 298 6.67 14.95 -1.93
C ARG A 298 5.31 15.51 -2.33
N GLY A 299 5.20 16.12 -3.53
CA GLY A 299 3.95 16.65 -4.04
C GLY A 299 2.93 15.57 -4.37
N LEU A 300 3.33 14.55 -5.13
CA LEU A 300 2.46 13.44 -5.51
C LEU A 300 2.00 12.63 -4.28
N VAL A 301 2.90 12.33 -3.35
CA VAL A 301 2.56 11.65 -2.10
C VAL A 301 1.63 12.50 -1.24
N ASN A 302 1.80 13.83 -1.21
CA ASN A 302 0.88 14.72 -0.49
C ASN A 302 -0.53 14.72 -1.08
N ALA A 303 -0.66 14.72 -2.42
CA ALA A 303 -1.95 14.64 -3.08
C ALA A 303 -2.62 13.27 -2.85
N TYR A 304 -1.87 12.17 -3.01
CA TYR A 304 -2.37 10.82 -2.79
C TYR A 304 -2.81 10.57 -1.34
N LEU A 305 -2.01 11.01 -0.35
CA LEU A 305 -2.34 10.90 1.08
C LEU A 305 -3.15 12.08 1.62
N SER A 306 -3.68 12.94 0.76
CA SER A 306 -4.42 14.13 1.19
C SER A 306 -5.62 13.83 2.11
N PRO A 307 -6.39 12.73 1.95
CA PRO A 307 -7.48 12.42 2.89
C PRO A 307 -6.98 12.17 4.32
N TYR A 308 -5.74 11.70 4.50
CA TYR A 308 -5.16 11.39 5.81
C TYR A 308 -4.42 12.57 6.46
N ARG A 309 -4.11 13.61 5.68
CA ARG A 309 -3.26 14.74 6.11
C ARG A 309 -4.04 16.04 6.33
N TYR A 310 -5.19 16.17 5.69
CA TYR A 310 -6.04 17.36 5.74
C TYR A 310 -7.43 16.98 6.26
N LEU A 311 -8.11 17.94 6.87
CA LEU A 311 -9.48 17.74 7.38
C LEU A 311 -10.51 17.66 6.25
N GLY A 312 -10.19 18.21 5.09
CA GLY A 312 -11.05 18.28 3.91
C GLY A 312 -10.42 19.17 2.85
N ALA A 313 -11.00 19.18 1.65
CA ALA A 313 -10.65 20.18 0.65
C ALA A 313 -11.40 21.49 0.88
N VAL A 314 -10.80 22.60 0.48
CA VAL A 314 -11.46 23.93 0.48
C VAL A 314 -12.80 23.88 -0.27
N LYS A 315 -12.87 23.15 -1.39
CA LYS A 315 -14.09 23.01 -2.20
C LYS A 315 -15.22 22.22 -1.53
N ASP A 316 -14.90 21.34 -0.57
CA ASP A 316 -15.87 20.46 0.10
C ASP A 316 -16.27 21.00 1.48
N SER A 317 -15.61 22.07 1.94
CA SER A 317 -15.85 22.72 3.22
C SER A 317 -17.07 23.63 3.13
N ASN A 318 -18.21 23.15 3.63
CA ASN A 318 -19.49 23.86 3.62
C ASN A 318 -20.25 23.78 4.96
N SER A 319 -19.58 23.31 6.02
CA SER A 319 -20.19 23.16 7.35
C SER A 319 -20.63 24.49 7.97
N ILE A 320 -19.88 25.58 7.77
CA ILE A 320 -20.19 26.90 8.33
C ILE A 320 -21.34 27.53 7.56
N GLU A 321 -21.33 27.43 6.23
CA GLU A 321 -22.48 27.81 5.40
C GLU A 321 -23.76 27.12 5.87
N ALA A 322 -23.73 25.78 5.99
CA ALA A 322 -24.90 25.00 6.40
C ALA A 322 -25.39 25.41 7.80
N MET A 323 -24.49 25.58 8.76
CA MET A 323 -24.81 25.98 10.13
C MET A 323 -25.43 27.38 10.19
N TYR A 324 -24.86 28.36 9.49
CA TYR A 324 -25.38 29.73 9.49
C TYR A 324 -26.67 29.86 8.69
N LYS A 325 -26.86 29.05 7.65
CA LYS A 325 -28.13 28.95 6.92
C LYS A 325 -29.24 28.40 7.82
N ASP A 326 -28.99 27.32 8.54
CA ASP A 326 -29.97 26.71 9.45
C ASP A 326 -30.32 27.63 10.63
N VAL A 327 -29.31 28.26 11.25
CA VAL A 327 -29.54 29.09 12.43
C VAL A 327 -30.08 30.48 12.06
N PHE A 328 -29.53 31.15 11.05
CA PHE A 328 -29.83 32.56 10.77
C PHE A 328 -30.62 32.81 9.48
N ASN A 329 -30.77 31.80 8.61
CA ASN A 329 -31.43 31.91 7.30
C ASN A 329 -30.87 33.06 6.44
N LEU A 330 -29.54 33.22 6.42
CA LEU A 330 -28.85 34.29 5.69
C LEU A 330 -28.87 34.06 4.17
N PRO A 331 -28.78 35.12 3.36
CA PRO A 331 -28.66 35.00 1.91
C PRO A 331 -27.29 34.41 1.49
N GLN A 332 -27.28 33.68 0.37
CA GLN A 332 -26.11 32.93 -0.13
C GLN A 332 -24.81 33.75 -0.22
N PRO A 333 -24.79 35.00 -0.73
CA PRO A 333 -23.54 35.77 -0.82
C PRO A 333 -22.86 36.03 0.54
N LEU A 334 -23.64 36.17 1.62
CA LEU A 334 -23.11 36.32 2.97
C LEU A 334 -22.59 34.99 3.51
N LEU A 335 -23.30 33.89 3.23
CA LEU A 335 -22.86 32.55 3.61
C LEU A 335 -21.54 32.18 2.92
N ASP A 336 -21.41 32.45 1.62
CA ASP A 336 -20.18 32.22 0.87
C ASP A 336 -19.02 33.06 1.44
N SER A 337 -19.28 34.32 1.80
CA SER A 337 -18.28 35.19 2.43
C SER A 337 -17.81 34.66 3.78
N LEU A 338 -18.74 34.21 4.62
CA LEU A 338 -18.43 33.59 5.93
C LEU A 338 -17.64 32.30 5.77
N GLN A 339 -18.07 31.41 4.87
CA GLN A 339 -17.38 30.15 4.59
C GLN A 339 -15.98 30.37 4.02
N ASN A 340 -15.81 31.34 3.12
CA ASN A 340 -14.50 31.68 2.54
C ASN A 340 -13.55 32.28 3.59
N SER A 341 -14.03 33.18 4.45
CA SER A 341 -13.23 33.72 5.55
C SER A 341 -12.81 32.64 6.55
N TYR A 342 -13.72 31.73 6.90
CA TYR A 342 -13.41 30.56 7.72
C TYR A 342 -12.36 29.65 7.04
N ASN A 343 -12.51 29.37 5.75
CA ASN A 343 -11.57 28.55 4.99
C ASN A 343 -10.16 29.18 4.93
N GLN A 344 -10.04 30.51 4.89
CA GLN A 344 -8.73 31.18 4.97
C GLN A 344 -8.05 30.94 6.32
N LEU A 345 -8.79 31.01 7.44
CA LEU A 345 -8.27 30.74 8.78
C LEU A 345 -7.91 29.26 8.97
N MET A 346 -8.69 28.36 8.36
CA MET A 346 -8.48 26.92 8.39
C MET A 346 -7.51 26.41 7.31
N SER A 347 -6.94 27.29 6.49
CA SER A 347 -6.00 26.93 5.43
C SER A 347 -4.81 26.05 5.86
N PRO A 348 -4.26 26.10 7.09
CA PRO A 348 -3.21 25.16 7.53
C PRO A 348 -3.67 23.69 7.60
N PHE A 349 -4.98 23.46 7.65
CA PHE A 349 -5.63 22.15 7.81
C PHE A 349 -6.44 21.73 6.57
N LEU A 350 -6.57 22.60 5.58
CA LEU A 350 -7.37 22.37 4.38
C LEU A 350 -6.50 22.04 3.18
N TYR A 351 -6.92 21.06 2.39
CA TYR A 351 -6.30 20.72 1.12
C TYR A 351 -6.75 21.70 0.03
N GLN A 352 -5.80 22.20 -0.76
CA GLN A 352 -6.09 23.06 -1.91
C GLN A 352 -6.16 22.20 -3.17
N GLY A 353 -7.37 21.85 -3.59
CA GLY A 353 -7.61 21.02 -4.78
C GLY A 353 -8.80 20.09 -4.58
N ASP A 354 -8.80 19.00 -5.34
CA ASP A 354 -9.84 17.97 -5.29
C ASP A 354 -9.28 16.69 -4.68
N LEU A 355 -9.68 16.33 -3.45
CA LEU A 355 -9.11 15.17 -2.74
C LEU A 355 -9.16 13.88 -3.57
N ASP A 356 -10.28 13.60 -4.24
CA ASP A 356 -10.46 12.36 -4.99
C ASP A 356 -9.75 12.41 -6.34
N LYS A 357 -9.95 13.48 -7.11
CA LYS A 357 -9.35 13.59 -8.44
C LYS A 357 -7.84 13.77 -8.38
N ASP A 358 -7.34 14.51 -7.40
CA ASP A 358 -5.91 14.75 -7.26
C ASP A 358 -5.18 13.50 -6.74
N ALA A 359 -5.83 12.65 -5.94
CA ALA A 359 -5.28 11.35 -5.56
C ALA A 359 -5.11 10.44 -6.79
N ASP A 360 -6.15 10.28 -7.61
CA ASP A 360 -6.11 9.49 -8.85
C ASP A 360 -5.09 10.07 -9.85
N LYS A 361 -5.04 11.41 -9.96
CA LYS A 361 -4.07 12.11 -10.80
C LYS A 361 -2.65 11.89 -10.29
N ALA A 362 -2.44 11.95 -8.98
CA ALA A 362 -1.14 11.74 -8.38
C ALA A 362 -0.64 10.30 -8.56
N GLU A 363 -1.53 9.31 -8.44
CA GLU A 363 -1.23 7.90 -8.72
C GLU A 363 -0.72 7.74 -10.17
N LYS A 364 -1.46 8.25 -11.16
CA LYS A 364 -1.08 8.18 -12.58
C LYS A 364 0.23 8.91 -12.88
N LEU A 365 0.40 10.13 -12.36
CA LEU A 365 1.62 10.90 -12.54
C LEU A 365 2.82 10.24 -11.84
N TYR A 366 2.60 9.59 -10.70
CA TYR A 366 3.62 8.85 -9.98
C TYR A 366 4.05 7.64 -10.81
N ALA A 367 3.11 6.82 -11.27
CA ALA A 367 3.39 5.71 -12.17
C ALA A 367 4.17 6.15 -13.42
N ASN A 368 3.70 7.20 -14.09
CA ASN A 368 4.33 7.70 -15.31
C ASN A 368 5.75 8.24 -15.10
N PHE A 369 6.05 8.82 -13.94
CA PHE A 369 7.35 9.45 -13.67
C PHE A 369 8.31 8.56 -12.90
N PHE A 370 7.85 7.72 -11.98
CA PHE A 370 8.65 6.83 -11.14
C PHE A 370 8.75 5.40 -11.66
N ASP A 371 7.94 5.04 -12.67
CA ASP A 371 7.88 3.70 -13.27
C ASP A 371 7.52 2.60 -12.28
N ALA A 372 6.71 2.94 -11.28
CA ALA A 372 6.18 2.02 -10.28
C ALA A 372 4.84 2.55 -9.74
N PRO A 373 3.90 1.69 -9.32
CA PRO A 373 2.73 2.10 -8.56
C PRO A 373 3.14 2.82 -7.26
N ILE A 374 2.37 3.85 -6.86
CA ILE A 374 2.68 4.64 -5.67
C ILE A 374 2.59 3.81 -4.39
N GLU A 375 1.74 2.79 -4.37
CA GLU A 375 1.55 1.84 -3.28
C GLU A 375 2.84 1.02 -3.02
N LYS A 376 3.51 0.59 -4.10
CA LYS A 376 4.79 -0.14 -4.05
C LYS A 376 5.92 0.80 -3.67
N GLY A 377 5.99 1.98 -4.29
CA GLY A 377 7.07 2.95 -4.10
C GLY A 377 7.04 3.68 -2.75
N GLU A 378 5.86 3.88 -2.16
CA GLU A 378 5.65 4.76 -0.99
C GLU A 378 5.06 4.03 0.22
N ARG A 379 5.19 2.70 0.25
CA ARG A 379 4.65 1.82 1.30
C ARG A 379 4.84 2.37 2.71
N LEU A 380 6.03 2.86 3.06
CA LEU A 380 6.32 3.42 4.38
C LEU A 380 5.52 4.69 4.71
N ALA A 381 5.38 5.60 3.74
CA ALA A 381 4.62 6.84 3.92
C ALA A 381 3.13 6.53 4.09
N ILE A 382 2.61 5.58 3.31
CA ILE A 382 1.22 5.14 3.40
C ILE A 382 0.99 4.43 4.74
N GLN A 383 1.89 3.54 5.18
CA GLN A 383 1.81 2.90 6.51
C GLN A 383 1.76 3.92 7.64
N HIS A 384 2.62 4.93 7.61
CA HIS A 384 2.64 5.99 8.61
C HIS A 384 1.31 6.76 8.64
N ALA A 385 0.75 7.09 7.48
CA ALA A 385 -0.55 7.76 7.37
C ALA A 385 -1.69 6.91 7.95
N LEU A 386 -1.67 5.59 7.74
CA LEU A 386 -2.67 4.66 8.29
C LEU A 386 -2.52 4.43 9.80
N LYS A 387 -1.29 4.38 10.31
CA LYS A 387 -1.00 4.28 11.77
C LYS A 387 -1.36 5.54 12.53
N SER A 388 -1.54 6.66 11.83
CA SER A 388 -1.80 7.97 12.41
C SER A 388 -3.28 8.14 12.80
N THR A 389 -3.80 7.27 13.65
CA THR A 389 -5.19 7.31 14.13
C THR A 389 -5.32 6.64 15.50
N VAL A 390 -6.39 6.97 16.23
CA VAL A 390 -6.83 6.25 17.44
C VAL A 390 -7.80 5.10 17.15
N ILE A 391 -8.34 5.04 15.93
CA ILE A 391 -9.28 3.99 15.53
C ILE A 391 -8.46 2.73 15.19
N LEU A 392 -8.35 1.84 16.18
CA LEU A 392 -7.54 0.62 16.09
C LEU A 392 -7.93 -0.26 14.90
N ASP A 393 -9.23 -0.40 14.62
CA ASP A 393 -9.70 -1.26 13.55
C ASP A 393 -9.36 -0.69 12.16
N ASP A 394 -9.46 0.62 11.96
CA ASP A 394 -9.00 1.30 10.74
C ASP A 394 -7.49 1.13 10.54
N ALA A 395 -6.71 1.37 11.59
CA ALA A 395 -5.26 1.22 11.56
C ALA A 395 -4.87 -0.22 11.26
N LYS A 396 -5.47 -1.18 11.96
CA LYS A 396 -5.24 -2.62 11.76
C LYS A 396 -5.66 -3.07 10.38
N ALA A 397 -6.87 -2.78 9.94
CA ALA A 397 -7.36 -3.18 8.62
C ALA A 397 -6.45 -2.60 7.52
N GLY A 398 -6.13 -1.31 7.60
CA GLY A 398 -5.22 -0.65 6.67
C GLY A 398 -3.79 -1.22 6.72
N LEU A 399 -3.24 -1.48 7.90
CA LEU A 399 -1.88 -2.02 8.06
C LEU A 399 -1.78 -3.50 7.75
N LEU A 400 -2.82 -4.28 7.98
CA LEU A 400 -2.88 -5.68 7.62
C LEU A 400 -2.85 -5.81 6.10
N ASN A 401 -3.63 -4.96 5.41
CA ASN A 401 -3.59 -4.80 3.95
C ASN A 401 -2.17 -4.41 3.51
N ILE A 402 -1.65 -3.27 3.97
CA ILE A 402 -0.36 -2.77 3.46
C ILE A 402 0.85 -3.58 3.92
N ASN A 403 0.92 -4.09 5.15
CA ASN A 403 2.06 -4.89 5.63
C ASN A 403 2.00 -6.32 5.15
N GLN A 404 0.85 -6.79 4.67
CA GLN A 404 0.73 -8.14 4.16
C GLN A 404 1.15 -9.17 5.24
N LYS A 405 0.85 -8.92 6.52
CA LYS A 405 1.22 -9.79 7.67
C LYS A 405 -0.01 -10.36 8.37
N LYS A 406 -0.96 -10.87 7.58
CA LYS A 406 -2.22 -11.36 8.10
C LYS A 406 -2.16 -12.84 8.47
N VAL A 407 -1.37 -13.59 7.72
CA VAL A 407 -1.23 -15.03 7.81
C VAL A 407 0.19 -15.39 8.20
N TRP A 408 0.32 -16.18 9.26
CA TRP A 408 1.58 -16.74 9.70
C TRP A 408 1.80 -18.12 9.05
N LEU A 409 2.98 -18.31 8.43
CA LEU A 409 3.46 -19.63 8.03
C LEU A 409 3.97 -20.37 9.27
N ALA A 410 3.17 -21.29 9.79
CA ALA A 410 3.47 -22.04 11.02
C ALA A 410 4.51 -23.14 10.78
N LYS A 411 4.37 -23.89 9.67
CA LYS A 411 5.27 -24.98 9.28
C LYS A 411 5.54 -24.98 7.78
N GLN A 412 6.77 -25.31 7.39
CA GLN A 412 7.16 -25.59 6.02
C GLN A 412 8.07 -26.82 5.95
N GLU A 413 7.63 -27.82 5.19
CA GLU A 413 8.33 -29.07 4.96
C GLU A 413 8.62 -29.26 3.47
N VAL A 414 9.87 -29.56 3.12
CA VAL A 414 10.30 -29.80 1.73
C VAL A 414 10.91 -31.20 1.64
N THR A 415 10.42 -32.00 0.71
CA THR A 415 10.90 -33.36 0.45
C THR A 415 11.27 -33.51 -1.02
N VAL A 416 12.46 -34.06 -1.28
CA VAL A 416 12.93 -34.36 -2.65
C VAL A 416 13.06 -35.87 -2.82
N GLN A 417 12.44 -36.41 -3.87
CA GLN A 417 12.61 -37.79 -4.32
C GLN A 417 13.49 -37.80 -5.58
N GLU A 418 14.73 -38.25 -5.43
CA GLU A 418 15.72 -38.28 -6.52
C GLU A 418 15.45 -39.42 -7.52
N LYS A 419 15.50 -39.13 -8.82
CA LYS A 419 15.26 -40.06 -9.93
C LYS A 419 16.40 -40.04 -10.97
N GLY A 420 17.65 -39.99 -10.49
CA GLY A 420 18.84 -39.89 -11.33
C GLY A 420 19.24 -38.43 -11.56
N ASP A 421 18.88 -37.87 -12.72
CA ASP A 421 19.19 -36.49 -13.14
C ASP A 421 18.01 -35.52 -13.07
N TRP A 422 16.85 -36.02 -12.66
CA TRP A 422 15.66 -35.24 -12.31
C TRP A 422 15.08 -35.73 -10.98
N GLY A 423 14.18 -34.94 -10.38
CA GLY A 423 13.56 -35.29 -9.10
C GLY A 423 12.15 -34.73 -8.93
N ASP A 424 11.38 -35.36 -8.04
CA ASP A 424 10.07 -34.90 -7.59
C ASP A 424 10.24 -34.12 -6.28
N VAL A 425 9.81 -32.86 -6.24
CA VAL A 425 9.84 -32.03 -5.04
C VAL A 425 8.42 -31.79 -4.53
N GLU A 426 8.20 -32.06 -3.25
CA GLU A 426 6.97 -31.73 -2.52
C GLU A 426 7.26 -30.65 -1.48
N ILE A 427 6.48 -29.57 -1.52
CA ILE A 427 6.46 -28.52 -0.51
C ILE A 427 5.11 -28.61 0.22
N HIS A 428 5.17 -28.78 1.54
CA HIS A 428 4.00 -28.78 2.42
C HIS A 428 4.08 -27.61 3.40
N GLU A 429 3.07 -26.74 3.36
CA GLU A 429 2.97 -25.57 4.24
C GLU A 429 1.69 -25.59 5.08
N ILE A 430 1.79 -25.02 6.28
CA ILE A 430 0.67 -24.82 7.21
C ILE A 430 0.56 -23.34 7.53
N TYR A 431 -0.64 -22.79 7.33
CA TYR A 431 -0.93 -21.38 7.50
C TYR A 431 -1.93 -21.13 8.63
N GLN A 432 -1.66 -20.10 9.44
CA GLN A 432 -2.52 -19.66 10.53
C GLN A 432 -2.88 -18.19 10.37
N ASN A 433 -4.17 -17.89 10.23
CA ASN A 433 -4.67 -16.52 10.18
C ASN A 433 -4.56 -15.85 11.56
N GLN A 434 -4.15 -14.59 11.57
CA GLN A 434 -4.08 -13.77 12.78
C GLN A 434 -5.27 -12.79 12.89
N THR A 435 -6.13 -12.70 11.89
CA THR A 435 -7.29 -11.80 11.82
C THR A 435 -8.59 -12.56 12.10
N LYS A 436 -9.69 -11.80 12.25
CA LYS A 436 -11.05 -12.35 12.46
C LYS A 436 -11.81 -12.55 11.15
N ASP A 437 -11.24 -12.10 10.05
CA ASP A 437 -11.80 -12.21 8.71
C ASP A 437 -11.09 -13.33 7.95
N VAL A 438 -11.71 -13.88 6.91
CA VAL A 438 -11.02 -14.80 6.00
C VAL A 438 -9.94 -14.05 5.22
N GLU A 439 -8.78 -14.66 5.05
CA GLU A 439 -7.66 -14.02 4.37
C GLU A 439 -7.17 -14.83 3.17
N GLU A 440 -6.61 -14.12 2.21
CA GLU A 440 -5.94 -14.68 1.03
C GLU A 440 -4.43 -14.50 1.17
N ILE A 441 -3.64 -15.52 0.83
CA ILE A 441 -2.20 -15.36 0.61
C ILE A 441 -1.85 -15.40 -0.87
N PHE A 442 -0.74 -14.75 -1.20
CA PHE A 442 -0.18 -14.71 -2.54
C PHE A 442 1.31 -15.01 -2.50
N TYR A 443 1.76 -15.86 -3.40
CA TYR A 443 3.16 -16.08 -3.74
C TYR A 443 3.39 -15.86 -5.24
N SER A 444 4.42 -15.09 -5.58
CA SER A 444 5.04 -15.07 -6.91
C SER A 444 6.44 -15.64 -6.78
N PHE A 445 6.78 -16.62 -7.59
CA PHE A 445 8.08 -17.29 -7.53
C PHE A 445 8.54 -17.81 -8.88
N THR A 446 9.83 -18.09 -9.01
CA THR A 446 10.43 -18.68 -10.19
C THR A 446 10.88 -20.11 -9.96
N LEU A 447 10.81 -20.91 -11.02
CA LEU A 447 11.42 -22.22 -11.14
C LEU A 447 12.28 -22.26 -12.42
N PRO A 448 13.24 -23.21 -12.53
CA PRO A 448 13.98 -23.43 -13.77
C PRO A 448 13.07 -23.61 -14.99
N GLU A 449 13.58 -23.29 -16.18
CA GLU A 449 12.75 -23.21 -17.40
C GLU A 449 12.10 -24.54 -17.78
N THR A 450 12.72 -25.66 -17.48
CA THR A 450 12.19 -27.01 -17.76
C THR A 450 11.34 -27.57 -16.62
N ALA A 451 11.39 -26.96 -15.42
CA ALA A 451 10.67 -27.45 -14.25
C ALA A 451 9.15 -27.29 -14.40
N VAL A 452 8.37 -28.30 -14.01
CA VAL A 452 6.91 -28.32 -14.20
C VAL A 452 6.17 -28.56 -12.90
N ILE A 453 5.15 -27.76 -12.63
CA ILE A 453 4.24 -28.01 -11.51
C ILE A 453 3.27 -29.12 -11.87
N THR A 454 3.17 -30.13 -11.01
CA THR A 454 2.42 -31.37 -11.21
C THR A 454 1.26 -31.56 -10.24
N GLY A 455 1.13 -30.68 -9.23
CA GLY A 455 -0.02 -30.73 -8.36
C GLY A 455 -0.07 -29.65 -7.30
N LEU A 456 -1.31 -29.37 -6.89
CA LEU A 456 -1.68 -28.44 -5.84
C LEU A 456 -2.82 -29.03 -5.02
N TRP A 457 -2.73 -29.06 -3.71
CA TRP A 457 -3.81 -29.54 -2.86
C TRP A 457 -4.00 -28.61 -1.67
N LEU A 458 -5.26 -28.49 -1.24
CA LEU A 458 -5.62 -27.82 0.00
C LEU A 458 -6.22 -28.83 0.98
N GLY A 459 -6.12 -28.54 2.27
CA GLY A 459 -6.82 -29.32 3.28
C GLY A 459 -6.88 -28.60 4.61
N ASP A 460 -7.88 -28.96 5.39
CA ASP A 460 -8.14 -28.38 6.72
C ASP A 460 -7.42 -29.15 7.84
N THR A 461 -6.77 -30.27 7.49
CA THR A 461 -6.04 -31.12 8.43
C THR A 461 -4.77 -31.67 7.78
N ASN A 462 -3.85 -32.19 8.59
CA ASN A 462 -2.63 -32.83 8.12
C ASN A 462 -2.86 -34.20 7.42
N ASN A 463 -4.11 -34.65 7.30
CA ASN A 463 -4.41 -35.91 6.63
C ASN A 463 -4.38 -35.73 5.10
N LYS A 464 -3.33 -36.27 4.45
CA LYS A 464 -3.20 -36.25 2.98
C LYS A 464 -4.39 -36.90 2.24
N ALA A 465 -5.17 -37.78 2.87
CA ALA A 465 -6.30 -38.43 2.21
C ALA A 465 -7.55 -37.53 2.11
N SER A 466 -7.70 -36.52 2.98
CA SER A 466 -8.84 -35.60 2.99
C SER A 466 -8.58 -34.31 2.20
N ARG A 467 -7.49 -34.25 1.45
CA ARG A 467 -7.11 -33.06 0.69
C ARG A 467 -8.03 -32.85 -0.51
N PHE A 468 -8.44 -31.61 -0.73
CA PHE A 468 -9.17 -31.22 -1.93
C PHE A 468 -8.22 -31.23 -3.14
N PRO A 469 -8.52 -32.00 -4.19
CA PRO A 469 -7.66 -32.11 -5.36
C PRO A 469 -7.79 -30.89 -6.27
N PHE A 470 -6.69 -30.53 -6.93
CA PHE A 470 -6.71 -29.61 -8.05
C PHE A 470 -7.47 -30.18 -9.26
N THR A 471 -7.95 -29.27 -10.10
CA THR A 471 -8.40 -29.52 -11.46
C THR A 471 -7.57 -28.65 -12.39
N VAL A 472 -7.12 -29.21 -13.52
CA VAL A 472 -6.44 -28.45 -14.57
C VAL A 472 -7.47 -27.90 -15.54
N SER A 473 -7.49 -26.57 -15.70
CA SER A 473 -8.46 -25.86 -16.53
C SER A 473 -7.80 -24.78 -17.39
N PRO A 474 -8.44 -24.33 -18.49
CA PRO A 474 -8.01 -23.17 -19.25
C PRO A 474 -7.82 -21.97 -18.33
N ARG A 475 -6.66 -21.30 -18.45
CA ARG A 475 -6.23 -20.26 -17.49
C ARG A 475 -7.24 -19.13 -17.25
N GLY A 476 -7.91 -18.65 -18.29
CA GLY A 476 -8.90 -17.57 -18.20
C GLY A 476 -10.17 -18.03 -17.48
N ALA A 477 -10.60 -19.27 -17.73
CA ALA A 477 -11.73 -19.88 -17.03
C ALA A 477 -11.42 -20.06 -15.53
N ALA A 478 -10.24 -20.61 -15.20
CA ALA A 478 -9.80 -20.79 -13.82
C ALA A 478 -9.73 -19.45 -13.06
N GLN A 479 -9.09 -18.42 -13.64
CA GLN A 479 -8.99 -17.10 -13.01
C GLN A 479 -10.37 -16.44 -12.83
N LYS A 480 -11.25 -16.56 -13.83
CA LYS A 480 -12.61 -16.01 -13.77
C LYS A 480 -13.44 -16.61 -12.64
N VAL A 481 -13.37 -17.94 -12.47
CA VAL A 481 -14.06 -18.62 -11.36
C VAL A 481 -13.42 -18.24 -10.03
N TYR A 482 -12.10 -18.24 -9.92
CA TYR A 482 -11.42 -17.81 -8.70
C TYR A 482 -11.87 -16.40 -8.26
N ASN A 483 -11.78 -15.43 -9.16
CA ASN A 483 -12.11 -14.03 -8.88
C ASN A 483 -13.59 -13.83 -8.54
N SER A 484 -14.49 -14.66 -9.06
CA SER A 484 -15.92 -14.59 -8.69
C SER A 484 -16.19 -15.17 -7.31
N GLN A 485 -15.42 -16.18 -6.86
CA GLN A 485 -15.56 -16.78 -5.54
C GLN A 485 -15.01 -15.87 -4.42
N VAL A 486 -13.87 -15.22 -4.64
CA VAL A 486 -13.26 -14.31 -3.64
C VAL A 486 -14.15 -13.09 -3.37
N LYS A 487 -14.93 -12.64 -4.35
CA LYS A 487 -15.81 -11.45 -4.23
C LYS A 487 -17.18 -11.72 -3.58
N ARG A 488 -17.46 -12.96 -3.14
CA ARG A 488 -18.75 -13.32 -2.52
C ARG A 488 -18.86 -12.78 -1.10
N GLU A 489 -20.08 -12.49 -0.65
CA GLU A 489 -20.37 -12.14 0.75
C GLU A 489 -20.02 -13.28 1.73
N ARG A 490 -20.15 -14.54 1.28
CA ARG A 490 -19.66 -15.74 1.96
C ARG A 490 -18.68 -16.44 1.02
N PRO A 491 -17.39 -16.12 1.10
CA PRO A 491 -16.42 -16.68 0.18
C PRO A 491 -16.28 -18.19 0.40
N VAL A 492 -16.22 -18.96 -0.68
CA VAL A 492 -16.06 -20.42 -0.65
C VAL A 492 -14.94 -20.82 -1.60
N ASP A 493 -14.14 -21.79 -1.15
CA ASP A 493 -12.69 -21.88 -1.34
C ASP A 493 -12.23 -22.35 -2.73
N PRO A 494 -11.33 -21.58 -3.38
CA PRO A 494 -10.33 -22.22 -4.22
C PRO A 494 -8.90 -21.74 -3.96
N ALA A 495 -7.92 -22.58 -4.26
CA ALA A 495 -6.57 -22.11 -4.57
C ALA A 495 -6.39 -22.03 -6.09
N LEU A 496 -5.63 -21.06 -6.56
CA LEU A 496 -5.31 -20.86 -7.97
C LEU A 496 -3.80 -20.81 -8.15
N LEU A 497 -3.30 -21.60 -9.09
CA LEU A 497 -1.90 -21.63 -9.46
C LEU A 497 -1.74 -21.48 -10.96
N GLU A 498 -0.97 -20.48 -11.35
CA GLU A 498 -0.84 -20.04 -12.73
C GLU A 498 0.62 -19.87 -13.12
N GLN A 499 0.92 -20.13 -14.38
CA GLN A 499 2.18 -19.71 -14.99
C GLN A 499 1.99 -18.33 -15.64
N VAL A 500 2.72 -17.32 -15.17
CA VAL A 500 2.62 -15.91 -15.63
C VAL A 500 3.85 -15.42 -16.38
N GLY A 501 4.88 -16.26 -16.47
CA GLY A 501 6.05 -16.05 -17.32
C GLY A 501 6.62 -17.39 -17.78
N THR A 502 7.74 -17.37 -18.50
CA THR A 502 8.43 -18.60 -18.93
C THR A 502 8.92 -19.43 -17.73
N GLN A 503 9.34 -18.76 -16.66
CA GLN A 503 9.83 -19.34 -15.41
C GLN A 503 9.02 -18.93 -14.18
N HIS A 504 8.09 -17.98 -14.32
CA HIS A 504 7.33 -17.38 -13.21
C HIS A 504 5.96 -18.03 -13.00
N TYR A 505 5.64 -18.24 -11.73
CA TYR A 505 4.37 -18.77 -11.26
C TYR A 505 3.75 -17.87 -10.19
N ARG A 506 2.42 -17.84 -10.16
CA ARG A 506 1.63 -17.20 -9.10
C ARG A 506 0.76 -18.23 -8.44
N LEU A 507 0.84 -18.30 -7.11
CA LEU A 507 0.00 -19.14 -6.26
C LEU A 507 -0.83 -18.23 -5.36
N ARG A 508 -2.14 -18.45 -5.38
CA ARG A 508 -3.12 -17.81 -4.51
C ARG A 508 -3.84 -18.89 -3.73
N ALA A 509 -3.92 -18.73 -2.42
CA ALA A 509 -4.64 -19.66 -1.57
C ALA A 509 -5.63 -18.90 -0.68
N PHE A 510 -6.89 -19.28 -0.79
CA PHE A 510 -8.01 -18.63 -0.13
C PHE A 510 -9.16 -19.62 0.09
N PRO A 511 -9.94 -19.46 1.18
CA PRO A 511 -9.69 -18.65 2.36
C PRO A 511 -8.79 -19.38 3.33
N ILE A 512 -8.00 -18.61 4.06
CA ILE A 512 -7.35 -19.10 5.28
C ILE A 512 -8.32 -18.80 6.43
N PRO A 513 -8.78 -19.83 7.15
CA PRO A 513 -9.81 -19.67 8.18
C PRO A 513 -9.46 -18.61 9.21
N PRO A 514 -10.42 -17.80 9.68
CA PRO A 514 -10.17 -16.76 10.67
C PRO A 514 -9.71 -17.35 12.00
N LYS A 515 -8.98 -16.57 12.77
CA LYS A 515 -8.59 -16.94 14.13
C LYS A 515 -9.85 -17.09 14.99
N SER A 516 -10.11 -18.32 15.45
CA SER A 516 -11.29 -18.62 16.27
C SER A 516 -11.30 -17.76 17.54
N VAL A 517 -12.44 -17.13 17.81
CA VAL A 517 -12.71 -16.43 19.07
C VAL A 517 -13.56 -17.38 19.91
N SER A 518 -13.16 -17.61 21.17
CA SER A 518 -13.77 -18.57 22.11
C SER A 518 -15.26 -18.34 22.46
N TRP A 519 -15.96 -17.44 21.76
CA TRP A 519 -17.35 -17.06 21.99
C TRP A 519 -18.33 -17.54 20.91
N ASP A 520 -17.86 -18.22 19.85
CA ASP A 520 -18.76 -18.76 18.82
C ASP A 520 -19.39 -20.10 19.29
N ARG A 521 -20.58 -20.03 19.89
CA ARG A 521 -21.30 -21.18 20.44
C ARG A 521 -21.83 -22.15 19.39
N ASN A 522 -21.88 -21.76 18.11
CA ASN A 522 -22.57 -22.51 17.07
C ASN A 522 -21.66 -23.43 16.24
N ASN A 523 -20.34 -23.35 16.39
CA ASN A 523 -19.41 -24.26 15.72
C ASN A 523 -18.25 -24.65 16.66
N PRO A 524 -18.29 -25.83 17.29
CA PRO A 524 -17.36 -26.17 18.38
C PRO A 524 -15.90 -26.46 17.94
N ASN A 525 -15.61 -26.57 16.63
CA ASN A 525 -14.25 -26.76 16.10
C ASN A 525 -14.14 -26.30 14.62
N PRO A 526 -14.14 -24.98 14.33
CA PRO A 526 -13.75 -24.53 12.99
C PRO A 526 -12.27 -24.88 12.73
N PRO A 527 -11.90 -25.31 11.51
CA PRO A 527 -10.50 -25.53 11.19
C PRO A 527 -9.72 -24.23 11.39
N ALA A 528 -8.66 -24.28 12.19
CA ALA A 528 -7.87 -23.11 12.57
C ALA A 528 -6.66 -22.89 11.64
N GLU A 529 -6.40 -23.83 10.74
CA GLU A 529 -5.21 -23.88 9.90
C GLU A 529 -5.58 -24.29 8.47
N LEU A 530 -4.85 -23.76 7.49
CA LEU A 530 -4.90 -24.22 6.11
C LEU A 530 -3.61 -24.97 5.77
N HIS A 531 -3.73 -26.20 5.27
CA HIS A 531 -2.62 -26.98 4.73
C HIS A 531 -2.57 -26.86 3.21
N LEU A 532 -1.38 -26.61 2.67
CA LEU A 532 -1.14 -26.53 1.24
C LEU A 532 0.00 -27.45 0.83
N TRP A 533 -0.24 -28.28 -0.17
CA TRP A 533 0.78 -29.11 -0.80
C TRP A 533 1.00 -28.65 -2.23
N LEU A 534 2.25 -28.38 -2.58
CA LEU A 534 2.69 -28.05 -3.93
C LEU A 534 3.72 -29.09 -4.38
N THR A 535 3.50 -29.72 -5.53
CA THR A 535 4.46 -30.65 -6.12
C THR A 535 4.93 -30.19 -7.48
N TYR A 536 6.23 -30.31 -7.74
CA TYR A 536 6.80 -30.01 -9.05
C TYR A 536 7.95 -30.97 -9.36
N LYS A 537 8.29 -31.08 -10.64
CA LYS A 537 9.43 -31.88 -11.13
C LYS A 537 10.48 -30.97 -11.73
N VAL A 538 11.74 -31.32 -11.52
CA VAL A 538 12.85 -30.47 -11.97
C VAL A 538 14.10 -31.28 -12.32
N MET A 539 14.88 -30.78 -13.28
CA MET A 539 16.21 -31.28 -13.61
C MET A 539 17.24 -30.82 -12.58
N GLY A 540 18.19 -31.68 -12.22
CA GLY A 540 19.28 -31.31 -11.32
C GLY A 540 20.29 -30.37 -12.01
N GLN A 541 20.69 -29.30 -11.33
CA GLN A 541 21.65 -28.32 -11.84
C GLN A 541 22.93 -28.37 -11.00
N GLY A 542 24.06 -28.82 -11.58
CA GLY A 542 25.36 -28.80 -10.92
C GLY A 542 25.41 -29.52 -9.56
N ASN A 543 24.86 -30.74 -9.46
CA ASN A 543 24.71 -31.51 -8.22
C ASN A 543 23.82 -30.84 -7.15
N GLN A 544 22.85 -30.02 -7.57
CA GLN A 544 21.86 -29.41 -6.68
C GLN A 544 20.43 -29.50 -7.24
N TRP A 545 19.45 -29.62 -6.34
CA TRP A 545 18.03 -29.55 -6.64
C TRP A 545 17.53 -28.11 -6.45
N PRO A 546 17.19 -27.40 -7.53
CA PRO A 546 16.73 -26.01 -7.42
C PRO A 546 15.34 -25.95 -6.77
N LEU A 547 15.21 -25.04 -5.80
CA LEU A 547 13.96 -24.72 -5.12
C LEU A 547 13.31 -23.45 -5.70
N PRO A 548 12.01 -23.24 -5.49
CA PRO A 548 11.35 -21.99 -5.86
C PRO A 548 12.07 -20.78 -5.28
N LYS A 549 12.44 -19.83 -6.14
CA LYS A 549 12.97 -18.53 -5.71
C LYS A 549 11.82 -17.57 -5.57
N LEU A 550 11.60 -17.05 -4.35
CA LEU A 550 10.54 -16.08 -4.09
C LEU A 550 10.82 -14.78 -4.86
N GLY A 551 9.84 -14.32 -5.64
CA GLY A 551 9.79 -12.97 -6.20
C GLY A 551 9.01 -12.02 -5.29
N GLU A 552 7.74 -12.34 -5.04
CA GLU A 552 6.85 -11.51 -4.23
C GLU A 552 6.00 -12.37 -3.30
N LYS A 553 5.64 -11.83 -2.13
CA LYS A 553 4.65 -12.43 -1.24
C LYS A 553 3.66 -11.37 -0.77
N ARG A 554 2.38 -11.71 -0.65
CA ARG A 554 1.35 -10.86 -0.04
C ARG A 554 0.56 -11.62 1.02
N ASN A 555 0.11 -10.89 2.04
CA ASN A 555 -0.60 -11.34 3.24
C ASN A 555 0.05 -12.44 4.10
N ILE A 556 1.28 -12.86 3.80
CA ILE A 556 1.99 -13.91 4.52
C ILE A 556 3.31 -13.45 5.18
N PHE A 557 3.60 -13.99 6.37
CA PHE A 557 4.88 -13.80 7.07
C PHE A 557 5.33 -15.06 7.82
N TRP A 558 6.63 -15.13 8.13
CA TRP A 558 7.25 -16.18 8.94
C TRP A 558 8.22 -15.56 9.95
N THR A 559 8.58 -16.34 10.97
CA THR A 559 9.45 -15.90 12.07
C THR A 559 10.41 -17.01 12.47
N LYS A 560 11.24 -16.78 13.50
CA LYS A 560 12.06 -17.83 14.13
C LYS A 560 11.24 -18.98 14.70
N ALA A 561 9.94 -18.76 14.95
CA ALA A 561 9.02 -19.78 15.46
C ALA A 561 8.45 -20.68 14.36
N THR A 562 8.62 -20.33 13.08
CA THR A 562 8.18 -21.17 11.95
C THR A 562 8.99 -22.45 11.92
N GLU A 563 8.32 -23.60 11.97
CA GLU A 563 8.97 -24.91 11.90
C GLU A 563 9.41 -25.20 10.46
N ARG A 564 10.71 -25.49 10.26
CA ARG A 564 11.29 -25.77 8.94
C ARG A 564 11.85 -27.18 8.92
N ILE A 565 11.41 -27.99 7.95
CA ILE A 565 11.83 -29.38 7.77
C ILE A 565 12.34 -29.57 6.33
N ARG A 566 13.48 -30.24 6.17
CA ARG A 566 14.06 -30.64 4.87
C ARG A 566 14.38 -32.12 4.89
N ASN A 567 13.78 -32.90 4.00
CA ASN A 567 13.98 -34.36 3.94
C ASN A 567 13.94 -34.99 5.35
N GLN A 568 12.87 -34.67 6.10
CA GLN A 568 12.62 -35.11 7.49
C GLN A 568 13.58 -34.58 8.58
N LYS A 569 14.50 -33.66 8.26
CA LYS A 569 15.40 -33.03 9.24
C LYS A 569 14.95 -31.61 9.55
N SER A 570 14.79 -31.29 10.83
CA SER A 570 14.50 -29.93 11.28
C SER A 570 15.74 -29.05 11.07
N ILE A 571 15.53 -27.88 10.46
CA ILE A 571 16.59 -26.90 10.21
C ILE A 571 16.23 -25.57 10.89
N LYS A 572 17.26 -24.79 11.23
CA LYS A 572 17.12 -23.42 11.75
C LYS A 572 17.78 -22.45 10.78
N GLY A 573 17.35 -21.19 10.81
CA GLY A 573 17.67 -20.19 9.79
C GLY A 573 16.44 -19.88 8.93
N PHE A 574 16.52 -18.93 8.00
CA PHE A 574 15.41 -18.53 7.11
C PHE A 574 14.30 -17.68 7.77
N GLU A 575 14.73 -16.65 8.51
CA GLU A 575 13.83 -15.62 9.07
C GLU A 575 13.34 -14.61 8.03
N LYS A 576 14.07 -14.47 6.91
CA LYS A 576 13.79 -13.50 5.84
C LYS A 576 13.38 -14.17 4.54
N ASP A 577 14.00 -15.30 4.21
CA ASP A 577 13.79 -16.00 2.95
C ASP A 577 12.66 -17.03 3.05
N TRP A 578 11.98 -17.29 1.93
CA TRP A 578 10.92 -18.30 1.86
C TRP A 578 11.51 -19.72 1.89
N LEU A 579 12.54 -19.95 1.08
CA LEU A 579 13.28 -21.21 0.88
C LEU A 579 14.76 -20.89 0.61
N GLU A 580 15.65 -21.85 0.86
CA GLU A 580 17.02 -21.80 0.33
C GLU A 580 17.02 -21.91 -1.21
N ALA A 581 18.12 -21.49 -1.84
CA ALA A 581 18.20 -21.51 -3.30
C ALA A 581 18.14 -22.93 -3.88
N ASN A 582 18.90 -23.86 -3.30
CA ASN A 582 18.97 -25.24 -3.76
C ASN A 582 19.20 -26.22 -2.59
N LEU A 583 18.82 -27.48 -2.78
CA LEU A 583 19.15 -28.61 -1.90
C LEU A 583 20.30 -29.45 -2.49
N PRO A 584 21.18 -30.02 -1.66
CA PRO A 584 22.26 -30.89 -2.14
C PRO A 584 21.71 -32.20 -2.71
N VAL A 585 22.32 -32.70 -3.78
CA VAL A 585 22.01 -34.01 -4.37
C VAL A 585 22.75 -35.12 -3.64
N SER A 586 22.07 -36.25 -3.40
CA SER A 586 22.68 -37.44 -2.81
C SER A 586 23.39 -38.30 -3.87
N GLN A 587 22.77 -38.46 -5.06
CA GLN A 587 23.39 -39.19 -6.18
C GLN A 587 22.82 -38.70 -7.53
N GLN A 588 23.62 -37.98 -8.34
CA GLN A 588 23.21 -37.57 -9.69
C GLN A 588 23.87 -38.43 -10.77
N SER A 589 23.07 -39.03 -11.65
CA SER A 589 23.55 -39.73 -12.86
C SER A 589 22.94 -39.06 -14.08
N ILE A 590 23.73 -38.20 -14.75
CA ILE A 590 23.33 -37.51 -15.97
C ILE A 590 23.13 -38.54 -17.09
N GLN A 591 21.94 -38.59 -17.68
CA GLN A 591 21.62 -39.55 -18.74
C GLN A 591 20.73 -38.92 -19.82
N SER A 592 20.65 -39.56 -20.99
CA SER A 592 19.71 -39.15 -22.03
C SER A 592 18.35 -39.80 -21.80
N HIS A 593 17.28 -39.04 -22.04
CA HIS A 593 15.90 -39.53 -21.90
C HIS A 593 15.16 -39.50 -23.23
N GLN A 594 14.25 -40.43 -23.41
CA GLN A 594 13.38 -40.47 -24.58
C GLN A 594 11.99 -40.94 -24.16
N VAL A 595 10.97 -40.13 -24.47
CA VAL A 595 9.58 -40.41 -24.11
C VAL A 595 8.67 -40.11 -25.29
N SER A 596 7.83 -41.08 -25.64
CA SER A 596 6.79 -40.91 -26.66
C SER A 596 5.47 -40.50 -25.98
N LEU A 597 4.93 -39.34 -26.34
CA LEU A 597 3.70 -38.74 -25.85
C LEU A 597 2.79 -38.44 -27.04
N ASP A 598 1.62 -39.07 -27.09
CA ASP A 598 0.69 -38.98 -28.22
C ASP A 598 1.39 -39.30 -29.57
N ASP A 599 1.32 -38.40 -30.55
CA ASP A 599 1.96 -38.53 -31.87
C ASP A 599 3.41 -37.99 -31.91
N TYR A 600 4.01 -37.71 -30.75
CA TYR A 600 5.31 -37.06 -30.65
C TYR A 600 6.29 -37.83 -29.78
N LYS A 601 7.56 -37.75 -30.12
CA LYS A 601 8.65 -38.21 -29.26
C LYS A 601 9.49 -37.04 -28.81
N ILE A 602 9.72 -36.97 -27.50
CA ILE A 602 10.58 -36.00 -26.85
C ILE A 602 11.88 -36.68 -26.48
N THR A 603 12.99 -36.14 -26.98
CA THR A 603 14.34 -36.63 -26.69
C THR A 603 15.10 -35.55 -25.94
N VAL A 604 15.81 -35.96 -24.88
CA VAL A 604 16.55 -35.07 -23.98
C VAL A 604 18.00 -35.52 -23.97
N GLN A 605 18.90 -34.63 -24.38
CA GLN A 605 20.32 -34.92 -24.47
C GLN A 605 21.11 -33.98 -23.55
N PRO A 606 21.97 -34.50 -22.66
CA PRO A 606 22.79 -33.65 -21.81
C PRO A 606 23.83 -32.89 -22.63
N LEU A 607 24.12 -31.66 -22.23
CA LEU A 607 25.13 -30.78 -22.81
C LEU A 607 26.21 -30.47 -21.79
N ALA A 608 27.47 -30.60 -22.18
CA ALA A 608 28.61 -30.10 -21.43
C ALA A 608 28.92 -28.65 -21.81
N GLU A 609 29.70 -27.93 -20.99
CA GLU A 609 30.06 -26.53 -21.27
C GLU A 609 30.71 -26.33 -22.65
N LYS A 610 31.50 -27.31 -23.12
CA LYS A 610 32.14 -27.31 -24.43
C LYS A 610 31.17 -27.41 -25.62
N ASP A 611 29.94 -27.87 -25.38
CA ASP A 611 28.93 -28.03 -26.43
C ASP A 611 28.21 -26.71 -26.73
N TYR A 612 28.35 -25.71 -25.85
CA TYR A 612 27.83 -24.37 -26.06
C TYR A 612 28.74 -23.55 -26.96
N ILE A 613 28.17 -22.97 -28.00
CA ILE A 613 28.89 -22.11 -28.96
C ILE A 613 28.33 -20.69 -28.97
N LEU A 614 29.09 -19.75 -29.54
CA LEU A 614 28.62 -18.39 -29.83
C LEU A 614 28.17 -18.27 -31.28
N PRO A 615 27.25 -17.35 -31.59
CA PRO A 615 26.73 -17.17 -32.95
C PRO A 615 27.82 -16.64 -33.89
N GLN A 616 27.71 -16.97 -35.18
CA GLN A 616 28.61 -16.51 -36.24
C GLN A 616 27.79 -16.14 -37.48
N ASN A 617 28.17 -15.04 -38.15
CA ASN A 617 27.52 -14.53 -39.35
C ASN A 617 26.01 -14.25 -39.22
N GLN A 618 25.54 -13.96 -38.01
CA GLN A 618 24.14 -13.62 -37.73
C GLN A 618 23.94 -12.11 -37.64
N ARG A 619 22.70 -11.65 -37.82
CA ARG A 619 22.28 -10.26 -37.63
C ARG A 619 21.23 -10.13 -36.51
N PHE A 620 21.58 -9.40 -35.46
CA PHE A 620 20.72 -9.18 -34.30
C PHE A 620 20.08 -7.80 -34.26
N ALA A 621 18.85 -7.71 -33.75
CA ALA A 621 18.24 -6.46 -33.33
C ALA A 621 18.29 -6.35 -31.80
N ILE A 622 18.97 -5.32 -31.30
CA ILE A 622 19.02 -5.02 -29.87
C ILE A 622 18.01 -3.93 -29.56
N ILE A 623 17.03 -4.21 -28.71
CA ILE A 623 16.04 -3.23 -28.24
C ILE A 623 16.45 -2.82 -26.83
N LEU A 624 16.62 -1.52 -26.60
CA LEU A 624 17.02 -0.98 -25.31
C LEU A 624 15.85 -0.27 -24.64
N ASP A 625 15.49 -0.72 -23.45
CA ASP A 625 14.60 -0.03 -22.54
C ASP A 625 15.22 1.29 -22.05
N THR A 626 14.43 2.35 -22.04
CA THR A 626 14.82 3.70 -21.59
C THR A 626 13.94 4.24 -20.46
N SER A 627 13.11 3.37 -19.86
CA SER A 627 12.33 3.67 -18.67
C SER A 627 13.22 4.16 -17.53
N ARG A 628 12.62 4.80 -16.53
CA ARG A 628 13.36 5.32 -15.38
C ARG A 628 14.02 4.23 -14.55
N SER A 629 13.36 3.08 -14.37
CA SER A 629 13.82 2.00 -13.49
C SER A 629 15.19 1.47 -13.94
N MET A 630 15.43 1.40 -15.25
CA MET A 630 16.73 1.11 -15.85
C MET A 630 17.87 2.03 -15.40
N GLY A 631 17.55 3.22 -14.87
CA GLY A 631 18.50 4.15 -14.28
C GLY A 631 19.33 3.56 -13.13
N THR A 632 18.78 2.61 -12.36
CA THR A 632 19.54 1.89 -11.30
C THR A 632 20.45 0.80 -11.86
N HIS A 633 20.20 0.34 -13.09
CA HIS A 633 20.93 -0.73 -13.77
C HIS A 633 21.97 -0.25 -14.79
N LYS A 634 22.29 1.06 -14.83
CA LYS A 634 23.25 1.63 -15.80
C LYS A 634 24.60 0.91 -15.88
N GLN A 635 25.16 0.51 -14.74
CA GLN A 635 26.45 -0.18 -14.70
C GLN A 635 26.35 -1.61 -15.24
N GLU A 636 25.26 -2.31 -14.93
CA GLU A 636 24.98 -3.65 -15.41
C GLU A 636 24.69 -3.66 -16.92
N LEU A 637 23.95 -2.66 -17.40
CA LEU A 637 23.72 -2.43 -18.82
C LEU A 637 25.03 -2.16 -19.57
N ALA A 638 25.90 -1.32 -19.02
CA ALA A 638 27.22 -1.05 -19.62
C ALA A 638 28.04 -2.34 -19.74
N LYS A 639 28.13 -3.13 -18.67
CA LYS A 639 28.81 -4.45 -18.69
C LYS A 639 28.21 -5.40 -19.72
N THR A 640 26.87 -5.46 -19.78
CA THR A 640 26.12 -6.31 -20.71
C THR A 640 26.43 -5.96 -22.17
N LEU A 641 26.38 -4.65 -22.50
CA LEU A 641 26.70 -4.17 -23.84
C LEU A 641 28.19 -4.30 -24.17
N ASP A 642 29.10 -4.08 -23.22
CA ASP A 642 30.54 -4.24 -23.42
C ASP A 642 30.88 -5.70 -23.70
N TRP A 643 30.32 -6.65 -22.93
CA TRP A 643 30.46 -8.07 -23.19
C TRP A 643 29.95 -8.44 -24.58
N PHE A 644 28.77 -7.94 -24.97
CA PHE A 644 28.18 -8.20 -26.29
C PHE A 644 29.05 -7.63 -27.42
N LYS A 645 29.56 -6.40 -27.26
CA LYS A 645 30.49 -5.75 -28.21
C LYS A 645 31.79 -6.54 -28.38
N GLN A 646 32.35 -7.06 -27.29
CA GLN A 646 33.64 -7.78 -27.32
C GLN A 646 33.50 -9.21 -27.87
N ASN A 647 32.40 -9.91 -27.55
CA ASN A 647 32.29 -11.35 -27.80
C ASN A 647 31.40 -11.70 -29.01
N ILE A 648 30.47 -10.82 -29.42
CA ILE A 648 29.48 -11.11 -30.47
C ILE A 648 29.75 -10.32 -31.74
N ILE A 649 29.93 -8.99 -31.64
CA ILE A 649 30.10 -8.09 -32.80
C ILE A 649 31.29 -8.46 -33.72
N PRO A 650 32.44 -8.99 -33.26
CA PRO A 650 33.55 -9.31 -34.18
C PRO A 650 33.20 -10.33 -35.27
N GLN A 651 32.17 -11.15 -35.07
CA GLN A 651 31.75 -12.22 -36.00
C GLN A 651 30.28 -12.07 -36.44
N ASN A 652 29.58 -11.01 -36.03
CA ASN A 652 28.14 -10.83 -36.25
C ASN A 652 27.81 -9.35 -36.46
N GLN A 653 26.61 -9.06 -36.97
CA GLN A 653 26.09 -7.69 -37.08
C GLN A 653 25.01 -7.45 -36.03
N ALA A 654 24.93 -6.24 -35.49
CA ALA A 654 23.83 -5.86 -34.61
C ALA A 654 23.41 -4.40 -34.80
N ASP A 655 22.10 -4.19 -34.92
CA ASP A 655 21.50 -2.86 -34.93
C ASP A 655 20.89 -2.55 -33.56
N LEU A 656 20.93 -1.29 -33.12
CA LEU A 656 20.37 -0.84 -31.85
C LEU A 656 19.11 0.01 -32.06
N PHE A 657 18.05 -0.36 -31.35
CA PHE A 657 16.77 0.34 -31.28
C PHE A 657 16.62 0.88 -29.87
N VAL A 658 16.80 2.20 -29.73
CA VAL A 658 16.63 2.90 -28.46
C VAL A 658 15.18 3.34 -28.36
N THR A 659 14.48 2.78 -27.39
CA THR A 659 13.07 3.10 -27.16
C THR A 659 12.89 4.51 -26.60
N ALA A 660 11.66 4.99 -26.54
CA ALA A 660 11.33 6.28 -25.98
C ALA A 660 9.98 6.25 -25.26
N THR A 661 9.86 6.97 -24.15
CA THR A 661 8.57 7.14 -23.46
C THR A 661 7.58 7.94 -24.28
N ALA A 662 6.30 7.87 -23.90
CA ALA A 662 5.22 8.61 -24.56
C ALA A 662 5.59 10.08 -24.82
N GLY A 663 5.29 10.56 -26.03
CA GLY A 663 5.59 11.92 -26.48
C GLY A 663 7.04 12.18 -26.91
N ASN A 664 7.95 11.21 -26.79
CA ASN A 664 9.31 11.26 -27.34
C ASN A 664 9.43 10.33 -28.57
N GLN A 665 10.42 10.58 -29.43
CA GLN A 665 10.66 9.76 -30.63
C GLN A 665 11.70 8.66 -30.37
N PRO A 666 11.40 7.39 -30.67
CA PRO A 666 12.38 6.32 -30.57
C PRO A 666 13.43 6.42 -31.68
N GLN A 667 14.62 5.86 -31.46
CA GLN A 667 15.78 6.03 -32.34
C GLN A 667 16.33 4.70 -32.84
N PHE A 668 16.62 4.64 -34.14
CA PHE A 668 17.37 3.55 -34.76
C PHE A 668 18.83 3.97 -34.96
N MET A 669 19.76 3.10 -34.56
CA MET A 669 21.19 3.29 -34.78
C MET A 669 21.79 2.03 -35.41
N ASN A 670 22.51 2.22 -36.52
CA ASN A 670 23.14 1.17 -37.30
C ASN A 670 24.53 0.76 -36.78
N ASP A 671 24.98 1.31 -35.65
CA ASP A 671 26.32 1.07 -35.08
C ASP A 671 26.26 1.03 -33.54
N LEU A 672 25.96 -0.15 -32.99
CA LEU A 672 25.92 -0.43 -31.55
C LEU A 672 27.22 -0.03 -30.82
N PRO A 673 28.44 -0.31 -31.33
CA PRO A 673 29.69 0.13 -30.74
C PRO A 673 29.75 1.61 -30.32
N ARG A 674 29.19 2.53 -31.12
CA ARG A 674 29.19 3.99 -30.84
C ARG A 674 28.26 4.42 -29.72
N PHE A 675 27.32 3.58 -29.31
CA PHE A 675 26.37 3.93 -28.25
C PHE A 675 27.07 3.99 -26.88
N GLN A 676 26.88 5.12 -26.18
CA GLN A 676 27.39 5.36 -24.84
C GLN A 676 26.24 5.42 -23.84
N VAL A 677 26.17 4.42 -22.95
CA VAL A 677 25.15 4.33 -21.89
C VAL A 677 25.14 5.57 -21.00
N ASN A 678 26.32 6.12 -20.69
CA ASN A 678 26.47 7.26 -19.77
C ASN A 678 25.86 8.56 -20.30
N GLN A 679 25.67 8.69 -21.62
CA GLN A 679 25.07 9.89 -22.22
C GLN A 679 23.54 9.83 -22.26
N LYS A 680 22.93 8.66 -21.96
CA LYS A 680 21.48 8.48 -22.00
C LYS A 680 20.83 8.74 -20.65
N VAL A 681 19.76 9.53 -20.65
CA VAL A 681 18.88 9.74 -19.49
C VAL A 681 17.71 8.77 -19.57
N PHE A 682 17.59 7.95 -18.53
CA PHE A 682 16.53 6.97 -18.31
C PHE A 682 15.39 7.66 -17.57
N TYR A 683 14.20 7.69 -18.17
CA TYR A 683 13.11 8.56 -17.73
C TYR A 683 11.76 7.94 -18.04
N GLY A 684 10.78 8.19 -17.16
CA GLY A 684 9.38 7.84 -17.35
C GLY A 684 9.09 6.33 -17.29
N THR A 685 7.87 5.95 -17.63
CA THR A 685 7.44 4.54 -17.71
C THR A 685 7.40 4.06 -19.15
N LEU A 686 7.74 2.78 -19.35
CA LEU A 686 7.64 2.12 -20.64
C LEU A 686 7.38 0.63 -20.45
N GLN A 687 6.35 0.10 -21.11
CA GLN A 687 6.01 -1.33 -21.02
C GLN A 687 6.58 -2.12 -22.20
N ILE A 688 6.82 -3.43 -22.03
CA ILE A 688 7.41 -4.30 -23.08
C ILE A 688 6.61 -4.24 -24.38
N LYS A 689 5.27 -4.23 -24.29
CA LYS A 689 4.40 -4.09 -25.47
C LYS A 689 4.71 -2.82 -26.28
N GLU A 690 5.03 -1.71 -25.61
CA GLU A 690 5.29 -0.42 -26.24
C GLU A 690 6.67 -0.42 -26.89
N MET A 691 7.67 -1.01 -26.22
CA MET A 691 9.00 -1.22 -26.77
C MET A 691 8.96 -2.02 -28.07
N LEU A 692 8.21 -3.13 -28.09
CA LEU A 692 8.07 -3.99 -29.27
C LEU A 692 7.34 -3.28 -30.41
N ARG A 693 6.31 -2.47 -30.11
CA ARG A 693 5.62 -1.63 -31.13
C ARG A 693 6.57 -0.63 -31.76
N GLN A 694 7.35 0.09 -30.95
CA GLN A 694 8.34 1.05 -31.44
C GLN A 694 9.40 0.39 -32.30
N PHE A 695 9.88 -0.79 -31.87
CA PHE A 695 10.82 -1.58 -32.67
C PHE A 695 10.24 -1.90 -34.06
N VAL A 696 9.03 -2.45 -34.14
CA VAL A 696 8.42 -2.82 -35.43
C VAL A 696 8.21 -1.60 -36.33
N GLN A 697 7.86 -0.44 -35.77
CA GLN A 697 7.76 0.82 -36.52
C GLN A 697 9.11 1.29 -37.07
N LEU A 698 10.19 1.16 -36.30
CA LEU A 698 11.53 1.61 -36.69
C LEU A 698 12.29 0.66 -37.61
N ARG A 699 12.04 -0.66 -37.51
CA ARG A 699 12.81 -1.68 -38.24
C ARG A 699 12.67 -1.54 -39.76
N GLY A 700 11.50 -1.10 -40.25
CA GLY A 700 11.17 -1.08 -41.67
C GLY A 700 11.27 -2.48 -42.29
N ASN A 701 11.92 -2.58 -43.46
CA ASN A 701 12.06 -3.84 -44.20
C ASN A 701 13.27 -4.69 -43.77
N LYS A 702 14.00 -4.29 -42.72
CA LYS A 702 15.18 -5.04 -42.25
C LYS A 702 14.75 -6.39 -41.67
N THR A 703 15.54 -7.42 -41.99
CA THR A 703 15.43 -8.77 -41.45
C THR A 703 16.54 -9.01 -40.45
N TYR A 704 16.24 -9.83 -39.44
CA TYR A 704 17.13 -10.17 -38.33
C TYR A 704 16.98 -11.65 -38.06
N ASP A 705 18.03 -12.29 -37.57
CA ASP A 705 18.02 -13.71 -37.21
C ASP A 705 17.60 -13.91 -35.74
N GLY A 706 17.73 -12.87 -34.91
CA GLY A 706 17.24 -12.84 -33.53
C GLY A 706 17.03 -11.43 -33.00
N ILE A 707 16.09 -11.30 -32.06
CA ILE A 707 15.79 -10.04 -31.37
C ILE A 707 16.15 -10.20 -29.89
N VAL A 708 16.92 -9.27 -29.34
CA VAL A 708 17.28 -9.21 -27.92
C VAL A 708 16.78 -7.90 -27.34
N LEU A 709 15.82 -7.97 -26.43
CA LEU A 709 15.32 -6.83 -25.66
C LEU A 709 16.03 -6.80 -24.31
N ILE A 710 16.67 -5.68 -23.98
CA ILE A 710 17.35 -5.48 -22.70
C ILE A 710 16.48 -4.51 -21.88
N SER A 711 15.99 -4.98 -20.74
CA SER A 711 15.12 -4.26 -19.80
C SER A 711 15.43 -4.74 -18.38
N ASP A 712 14.79 -4.19 -17.36
CA ASP A 712 14.87 -4.68 -15.98
C ASP A 712 13.60 -5.49 -15.64
N GLU A 713 13.28 -5.66 -14.36
CA GLU A 713 12.09 -6.41 -13.93
C GLU A 713 10.77 -5.84 -14.45
N GLY A 714 10.73 -4.55 -14.84
CA GLY A 714 9.54 -3.85 -15.28
C GLY A 714 8.44 -3.75 -14.20
N SER A 715 7.33 -3.11 -14.57
CA SER A 715 6.17 -2.89 -13.69
C SER A 715 4.90 -3.48 -14.31
N TYR A 716 4.70 -4.79 -14.16
CA TYR A 716 3.54 -5.52 -14.69
C TYR A 716 2.20 -4.89 -14.26
N GLU A 717 2.11 -4.36 -13.04
CA GLU A 717 0.90 -3.72 -12.50
C GLU A 717 0.50 -2.45 -13.26
N LEU A 718 1.42 -1.84 -13.99
CA LEU A 718 1.17 -0.68 -14.85
C LEU A 718 0.72 -1.06 -16.28
N SER A 719 0.69 -2.36 -16.60
CA SER A 719 0.33 -2.84 -17.93
C SER A 719 -1.18 -2.84 -18.15
N GLU A 720 -1.64 -2.26 -19.25
CA GLU A 720 -3.03 -2.37 -19.72
C GLU A 720 -3.25 -3.54 -20.70
N ASP A 721 -4.45 -4.12 -20.73
CA ASP A 721 -4.74 -5.47 -21.26
C ASP A 721 -5.19 -5.58 -22.76
N LYS A 722 -5.05 -6.83 -23.24
CA LYS A 722 -5.64 -7.61 -24.36
C LYS A 722 -5.29 -7.43 -25.85
N THR A 723 -4.93 -6.27 -26.40
CA THR A 723 -4.71 -6.21 -27.87
C THR A 723 -3.55 -5.32 -28.33
N GLY A 724 -2.76 -5.88 -29.27
CA GLY A 724 -1.84 -5.14 -30.13
C GLY A 724 -0.35 -5.29 -29.82
N VAL A 725 0.11 -6.38 -29.22
CA VAL A 725 1.54 -6.70 -29.27
C VAL A 725 1.86 -7.15 -30.70
N PRO A 726 2.89 -6.61 -31.36
CA PRO A 726 3.14 -6.89 -32.77
C PRO A 726 3.60 -8.33 -32.99
N GLN A 727 3.23 -8.93 -34.12
CA GLN A 727 3.74 -10.24 -34.51
C GLN A 727 5.22 -10.13 -34.92
N LEU A 728 6.03 -11.05 -34.44
CA LEU A 728 7.43 -11.21 -34.80
C LEU A 728 7.61 -12.58 -35.47
N SER A 729 8.52 -12.68 -36.44
CA SER A 729 8.78 -13.92 -37.19
C SER A 729 10.06 -14.63 -36.75
N VAL A 730 10.79 -14.05 -35.79
CA VAL A 730 12.09 -14.54 -35.29
C VAL A 730 12.11 -14.56 -33.76
N PRO A 731 13.01 -15.35 -33.14
CA PRO A 731 13.06 -15.49 -31.69
C PRO A 731 13.23 -14.16 -30.97
N LEU A 732 12.36 -13.91 -29.97
CA LEU A 732 12.45 -12.79 -29.05
C LEU A 732 13.07 -13.25 -27.73
N TRP A 733 14.25 -12.73 -27.42
CA TRP A 733 14.89 -12.93 -26.13
C TRP A 733 14.81 -11.66 -25.29
N ILE A 734 14.44 -11.80 -24.02
CA ILE A 734 14.46 -10.69 -23.06
C ILE A 734 15.57 -10.93 -22.05
N VAL A 735 16.50 -9.98 -21.95
CA VAL A 735 17.56 -9.95 -20.95
C VAL A 735 17.12 -8.99 -19.85
N HIS A 736 16.79 -9.53 -18.68
CA HIS A 736 16.40 -8.76 -17.51
C HIS A 736 17.62 -8.41 -16.65
N LEU A 737 17.93 -7.13 -16.53
CA LEU A 737 18.97 -6.65 -15.62
C LEU A 737 18.48 -6.74 -14.18
N GLY A 738 19.31 -7.28 -13.29
CA GLY A 738 18.96 -7.55 -11.90
C GLY A 738 18.17 -8.84 -11.71
N SER A 739 16.84 -8.80 -11.89
CA SER A 739 15.95 -9.93 -11.63
C SER A 739 14.91 -10.12 -12.73
N LEU A 740 14.40 -11.35 -12.89
CA LEU A 740 13.38 -11.65 -13.89
C LEU A 740 12.05 -10.94 -13.58
N ALA A 741 11.34 -10.49 -14.61
CA ALA A 741 10.04 -9.82 -14.46
C ALA A 741 9.00 -10.70 -13.76
N GLY A 742 8.32 -10.16 -12.74
CA GLY A 742 7.37 -10.89 -11.92
C GLY A 742 6.19 -11.49 -12.68
N ALA A 743 5.83 -10.93 -13.83
CA ALA A 743 4.89 -11.47 -14.81
C ALA A 743 5.00 -10.72 -16.14
N TYR A 744 4.41 -11.28 -17.20
CA TYR A 744 4.32 -10.65 -18.51
C TYR A 744 2.86 -10.52 -18.94
N GLU A 745 2.56 -9.52 -19.77
CA GLU A 745 1.26 -9.49 -20.44
C GLU A 745 1.11 -10.73 -21.31
N ASP A 746 -0.12 -11.23 -21.42
CA ASP A 746 -0.39 -12.46 -22.17
C ASP A 746 0.14 -12.39 -23.61
N GLY A 747 0.00 -11.23 -24.28
CA GLY A 747 0.52 -11.02 -25.63
C GLY A 747 2.05 -11.16 -25.73
N THR A 748 2.77 -10.60 -24.76
CA THR A 748 4.24 -10.67 -24.67
C THR A 748 4.69 -12.11 -24.43
N LEU A 749 4.07 -12.79 -23.46
CA LEU A 749 4.38 -14.19 -23.14
C LEU A 749 4.13 -15.12 -24.35
N LYS A 750 3.05 -14.88 -25.10
CA LYS A 750 2.73 -15.62 -26.32
C LYS A 750 3.83 -15.48 -27.38
N ILE A 751 4.34 -14.28 -27.61
CA ILE A 751 5.41 -14.04 -28.61
C ILE A 751 6.70 -14.77 -28.21
N ILE A 752 7.08 -14.68 -26.94
CA ILE A 752 8.27 -15.39 -26.42
C ILE A 752 8.15 -16.90 -26.69
N GLN A 753 6.96 -17.48 -26.47
CA GLN A 753 6.73 -18.91 -26.66
C GLN A 753 6.66 -19.33 -28.12
N HIS A 754 5.95 -18.59 -28.96
CA HIS A 754 5.70 -18.97 -30.35
C HIS A 754 6.96 -18.90 -31.22
N ASN A 755 7.84 -17.94 -30.97
CA ASN A 755 8.99 -17.71 -31.84
C ASN A 755 10.25 -18.45 -31.41
N GLY A 756 10.17 -19.36 -30.44
CA GLY A 756 11.34 -20.04 -29.88
C GLY A 756 12.25 -19.11 -29.07
N GLY A 757 11.69 -18.01 -28.56
CA GLY A 757 12.36 -17.07 -27.68
C GLY A 757 12.47 -17.58 -26.24
N GLY A 758 12.99 -16.72 -25.37
CA GLY A 758 13.18 -17.02 -23.95
C GLY A 758 13.50 -15.77 -23.14
N VAL A 759 13.76 -15.96 -21.85
CA VAL A 759 14.18 -14.89 -20.95
C VAL A 759 15.38 -15.36 -20.15
N SER A 760 16.29 -14.46 -19.82
CA SER A 760 17.42 -14.71 -18.93
C SER A 760 17.84 -13.41 -18.26
N THR A 761 18.63 -13.50 -17.19
CA THR A 761 19.31 -12.36 -16.57
C THR A 761 20.73 -12.15 -17.12
N ASP A 762 21.21 -13.02 -18.01
CA ASP A 762 22.56 -12.97 -18.58
C ASP A 762 22.53 -13.05 -20.11
N ILE A 763 23.03 -12.01 -20.76
CA ILE A 763 23.15 -11.97 -22.23
C ILE A 763 24.09 -13.08 -22.75
N SER A 764 25.08 -13.50 -21.97
CA SER A 764 25.99 -14.56 -22.37
C SER A 764 25.27 -15.88 -22.55
N GLU A 765 24.39 -16.21 -21.60
CA GLU A 765 23.51 -17.38 -21.67
C GLU A 765 22.61 -17.30 -22.91
N VAL A 766 21.98 -16.15 -23.16
CA VAL A 766 21.10 -15.95 -24.33
C VAL A 766 21.85 -16.24 -25.63
N MET A 767 23.02 -15.63 -25.83
CA MET A 767 23.76 -15.80 -27.09
C MET A 767 24.25 -17.24 -27.29
N LYS A 768 24.68 -17.90 -26.20
CA LYS A 768 25.06 -19.32 -26.24
C LYS A 768 23.88 -20.21 -26.61
N ARG A 769 22.71 -19.98 -26.01
CA ARG A 769 21.49 -20.76 -26.25
C ARG A 769 20.98 -20.58 -27.68
N VAL A 770 20.96 -19.35 -28.19
CA VAL A 770 20.56 -19.05 -29.58
C VAL A 770 21.43 -19.83 -30.57
N ALA A 771 22.74 -19.69 -30.48
CA ALA A 771 23.67 -20.31 -31.42
C ALA A 771 23.69 -21.84 -31.33
N THR A 772 23.65 -22.38 -30.12
CA THR A 772 23.64 -23.84 -29.90
C THR A 772 22.33 -24.46 -30.42
N THR A 773 21.19 -23.80 -30.21
CA THR A 773 19.89 -24.22 -30.76
C THR A 773 19.93 -24.25 -32.28
N GLU A 774 20.48 -23.22 -32.91
CA GLU A 774 20.60 -23.14 -34.37
C GLU A 774 21.52 -24.24 -34.91
N GLN A 775 22.71 -24.43 -34.33
CA GLN A 775 23.65 -25.46 -34.77
C GLN A 775 23.06 -26.86 -34.67
N LEU A 776 22.36 -27.17 -33.57
CA LEU A 776 21.68 -28.45 -33.41
C LEU A 776 20.57 -28.61 -34.46
N THR A 777 19.81 -27.55 -34.73
CA THR A 777 18.76 -27.54 -35.77
C THR A 777 19.35 -27.81 -37.15
N GLN A 778 20.47 -27.19 -37.50
CA GLN A 778 21.19 -27.41 -38.77
C GLN A 778 21.75 -28.83 -38.87
N LYS A 779 22.37 -29.35 -37.81
CA LYS A 779 22.89 -30.73 -37.75
C LYS A 779 21.78 -31.76 -37.99
N LEU A 780 20.62 -31.57 -37.36
CA LEU A 780 19.45 -32.42 -37.56
C LEU A 780 18.93 -32.34 -39.00
N ALA A 781 18.88 -31.14 -39.57
CA ALA A 781 18.44 -30.93 -40.96
C ALA A 781 19.35 -31.62 -42.00
N GLY A 782 20.65 -31.72 -41.74
CA GLY A 782 21.63 -32.39 -42.60
C GLY A 782 21.72 -33.93 -42.44
N SER A 783 21.22 -34.48 -41.33
CA SER A 783 21.34 -35.91 -40.98
C SER A 783 20.26 -36.83 -41.58
N THR A 784 19.21 -36.28 -42.19
CA THR A 784 18.10 -37.06 -42.76
C THR A 784 18.34 -37.44 -44.22
N GLN A 785 18.82 -38.66 -44.49
CA GLN A 785 18.57 -39.33 -45.77
C GLN A 785 17.09 -39.70 -45.84
N SER A 786 16.34 -39.06 -46.74
CA SER A 786 14.94 -39.37 -46.99
C SER A 786 14.78 -40.82 -47.44
N LYS A 787 14.22 -41.69 -46.58
CA LYS A 787 13.67 -42.98 -47.03
C LYS A 787 12.40 -42.68 -47.86
N PRO A 788 12.29 -43.19 -49.09
CA PRO A 788 11.09 -42.98 -49.91
C PRO A 788 9.90 -43.74 -49.30
N GLY A 789 8.80 -43.05 -49.02
CA GLY A 789 7.50 -43.67 -48.70
C GLY A 789 6.79 -43.25 -47.42
N LYS A 790 7.43 -42.50 -46.52
CA LYS A 790 6.77 -41.79 -45.40
C LYS A 790 7.44 -40.44 -45.22
N ASN A 791 6.68 -39.36 -45.09
CA ASN A 791 7.18 -38.06 -44.65
C ASN A 791 7.11 -38.00 -43.11
N PRO A 792 8.10 -38.50 -42.33
CA PRO A 792 8.19 -38.07 -40.94
C PRO A 792 8.56 -36.58 -40.96
N GLU A 793 7.80 -35.75 -40.23
CA GLU A 793 8.24 -34.38 -39.92
C GLU A 793 9.64 -34.45 -39.32
N LYS A 794 10.55 -33.57 -39.77
CA LYS A 794 11.94 -33.55 -39.29
C LYS A 794 11.99 -33.28 -37.77
N PRO A 795 12.97 -33.86 -37.03
CA PRO A 795 13.18 -33.53 -35.64
C PRO A 795 13.45 -32.03 -35.46
N GLN A 796 12.79 -31.42 -34.49
CA GLN A 796 12.86 -30.00 -34.16
C GLN A 796 13.49 -29.83 -32.78
N VAL A 797 14.45 -28.91 -32.66
CA VAL A 797 14.97 -28.49 -31.35
C VAL A 797 13.96 -27.52 -30.72
N LEU A 798 13.45 -27.86 -29.54
CA LEU A 798 12.47 -27.05 -28.81
C LEU A 798 13.13 -25.93 -28.01
N THR A 799 14.18 -26.29 -27.27
CA THR A 799 14.98 -25.37 -26.46
C THR A 799 16.28 -26.03 -26.02
N VAL A 800 17.27 -25.21 -25.71
CA VAL A 800 18.46 -25.58 -24.93
C VAL A 800 18.30 -24.90 -23.58
N ALA A 801 18.13 -25.65 -22.50
CA ALA A 801 17.89 -25.12 -21.16
C ALA A 801 18.29 -26.13 -20.07
N ASP A 802 18.67 -25.62 -18.90
CA ASP A 802 19.01 -26.41 -17.71
C ASP A 802 20.12 -27.46 -17.93
N GLY A 803 21.02 -27.23 -18.89
CA GLY A 803 22.10 -28.16 -19.25
C GLY A 803 21.72 -29.24 -20.26
N TYR A 804 20.54 -29.16 -20.89
CA TYR A 804 20.06 -30.16 -21.84
C TYR A 804 19.56 -29.53 -23.14
N ALA A 805 19.70 -30.29 -24.24
CA ALA A 805 18.99 -30.05 -25.49
C ALA A 805 17.68 -30.86 -25.50
N TRP A 806 16.57 -30.17 -25.76
CA TRP A 806 15.24 -30.76 -25.82
C TRP A 806 14.77 -30.82 -27.27
N LEU A 807 14.48 -32.02 -27.77
CA LEU A 807 14.10 -32.27 -29.15
C LEU A 807 12.70 -32.88 -29.22
N MET A 808 11.98 -32.56 -30.29
CA MET A 808 10.66 -33.09 -30.61
C MET A 808 10.66 -33.66 -32.03
N GLU A 809 10.17 -34.88 -32.21
CA GLU A 809 9.93 -35.48 -33.52
C GLU A 809 8.54 -36.09 -33.58
N LYS A 810 7.93 -36.14 -34.77
CA LYS A 810 6.65 -36.82 -34.96
C LYS A 810 6.90 -38.32 -35.06
N THR A 811 6.19 -39.12 -34.26
CA THR A 811 6.37 -40.57 -34.21
C THR A 811 5.05 -41.31 -34.41
N THR A 812 5.16 -42.59 -34.77
CA THR A 812 4.03 -43.55 -34.75
C THR A 812 4.23 -44.64 -33.70
N GLU A 813 5.31 -44.54 -32.93
CA GLU A 813 5.57 -45.40 -31.78
C GLU A 813 4.50 -45.15 -30.73
N LYS A 814 3.97 -46.24 -30.15
CA LYS A 814 3.00 -46.12 -29.07
C LYS A 814 3.62 -45.37 -27.89
N ALA A 815 2.82 -44.54 -27.23
CA ALA A 815 3.23 -43.85 -26.03
C ALA A 815 3.81 -44.83 -25.01
N GLN A 816 5.09 -44.67 -24.69
CA GLN A 816 5.81 -45.51 -23.75
C GLN A 816 5.88 -44.78 -22.42
N LYS A 817 5.27 -45.36 -21.37
CA LYS A 817 5.34 -44.79 -20.02
C LYS A 817 6.77 -44.94 -19.49
N SER A 818 7.46 -43.82 -19.33
CA SER A 818 8.76 -43.73 -18.68
C SER A 818 8.53 -43.23 -17.26
N GLN A 819 8.67 -44.11 -16.25
CA GLN A 819 8.29 -43.90 -14.84
C GLN A 819 8.44 -42.44 -14.33
N GLY A 820 7.44 -41.59 -14.58
CA GLY A 820 7.31 -40.24 -14.04
C GLY A 820 8.03 -39.10 -14.80
N PHE A 821 8.76 -39.34 -15.89
CA PHE A 821 9.40 -38.25 -16.67
C PHE A 821 8.42 -37.58 -17.65
N GLU A 822 7.24 -38.19 -17.86
CA GLU A 822 6.28 -37.75 -18.88
C GLU A 822 5.78 -36.32 -18.66
N GLN A 823 5.64 -35.86 -17.41
CA GLN A 823 5.18 -34.49 -17.13
C GLN A 823 6.18 -33.42 -17.61
N ILE A 824 7.48 -33.65 -17.45
CA ILE A 824 8.51 -32.74 -17.95
C ILE A 824 8.46 -32.74 -19.48
N ALA A 825 8.47 -33.93 -20.10
CA ALA A 825 8.36 -34.07 -21.54
C ALA A 825 7.07 -33.42 -22.11
N ALA A 826 5.93 -33.54 -21.41
CA ALA A 826 4.65 -32.95 -21.80
C ALA A 826 4.69 -31.41 -21.76
N ARG A 827 5.34 -30.80 -20.75
CA ARG A 827 5.59 -29.34 -20.71
C ARG A 827 6.32 -28.87 -21.97
N LEU A 828 7.37 -29.58 -22.36
CA LEU A 828 8.16 -29.23 -23.54
C LEU A 828 7.39 -29.49 -24.84
N LEU A 829 6.60 -30.55 -24.91
CA LEU A 829 5.68 -30.79 -26.03
C LEU A 829 4.67 -29.64 -26.19
N VAL A 830 4.07 -29.16 -25.09
CA VAL A 830 3.17 -27.99 -25.11
C VAL A 830 3.85 -26.76 -25.70
N ARG A 831 5.12 -26.51 -25.37
CA ARG A 831 5.92 -25.43 -25.99
C ARG A 831 6.07 -25.65 -27.50
N GLY A 832 6.42 -26.85 -27.94
CA GLY A 832 6.57 -27.17 -29.37
C GLY A 832 5.28 -27.02 -30.17
N LEU A 833 4.15 -27.48 -29.62
CA LEU A 833 2.83 -27.33 -30.25
C LEU A 833 2.39 -25.87 -30.29
N SER A 834 2.73 -25.10 -29.27
CA SER A 834 2.49 -23.65 -29.26
C SER A 834 3.24 -22.93 -30.38
N GLN A 835 4.50 -23.32 -30.67
CA GLN A 835 5.27 -22.79 -31.82
C GLN A 835 4.61 -23.11 -33.17
N LYS A 836 3.93 -24.26 -33.28
CA LYS A 836 3.16 -24.65 -34.48
C LYS A 836 1.75 -24.03 -34.56
N ASN A 837 1.37 -23.14 -33.64
CA ASN A 837 0.07 -22.46 -33.61
C ASN A 837 0.18 -20.92 -33.44
N PRO A 838 0.86 -20.20 -34.34
CA PRO A 838 1.07 -18.76 -34.21
C PRO A 838 -0.24 -17.94 -34.22
N GLU A 839 -1.26 -18.41 -34.94
CA GLU A 839 -2.58 -17.76 -35.07
C GLU A 839 -3.51 -17.98 -33.86
N GLN A 840 -3.12 -18.81 -32.89
CA GLN A 840 -3.92 -19.11 -31.70
C GLN A 840 -5.30 -19.64 -32.01
N GLN A 841 -5.39 -20.52 -33.00
CA GLN A 841 -6.64 -21.18 -33.33
C GLN A 841 -7.14 -21.90 -32.08
N LEU A 842 -8.37 -21.56 -31.69
CA LEU A 842 -8.94 -21.97 -30.41
C LEU A 842 -8.95 -23.50 -30.25
N ALA A 843 -9.27 -24.24 -31.31
CA ALA A 843 -9.24 -25.70 -31.34
C ALA A 843 -7.85 -26.29 -31.07
N LYS A 844 -6.77 -25.64 -31.53
CA LYS A 844 -5.40 -26.06 -31.23
C LYS A 844 -5.00 -25.74 -29.79
N LEU A 845 -5.49 -24.62 -29.22
CA LEU A 845 -5.32 -24.32 -27.79
C LEU A 845 -6.06 -25.34 -26.92
N ASP A 846 -7.24 -25.80 -27.34
CA ASP A 846 -7.97 -26.87 -26.65
C ASP A 846 -7.18 -28.19 -26.68
N ALA A 847 -6.53 -28.53 -27.80
CA ALA A 847 -5.66 -29.71 -27.90
C ALA A 847 -4.42 -29.59 -27.00
N ILE A 848 -3.78 -28.41 -26.94
CA ILE A 848 -2.66 -28.13 -26.04
C ILE A 848 -3.11 -28.24 -24.57
N HIS A 849 -4.29 -27.71 -24.24
CA HIS A 849 -4.88 -27.83 -22.91
C HIS A 849 -5.20 -29.28 -22.55
N ALA A 850 -5.67 -30.10 -23.50
CA ALA A 850 -5.93 -31.52 -23.28
C ALA A 850 -4.66 -32.27 -22.86
N ILE A 851 -3.49 -31.96 -23.44
CA ILE A 851 -2.20 -32.51 -22.99
C ILE A 851 -1.93 -32.11 -21.55
N ALA A 852 -2.08 -30.81 -21.22
CA ALA A 852 -1.86 -30.34 -19.86
C ALA A 852 -2.77 -31.04 -18.84
N LYS A 853 -4.02 -31.30 -19.22
CA LYS A 853 -5.01 -32.03 -18.41
C LYS A 853 -4.67 -33.52 -18.26
N THR A 854 -4.24 -34.19 -19.33
CA THR A 854 -3.84 -35.61 -19.32
C THR A 854 -2.65 -35.86 -18.40
N TYR A 855 -1.65 -34.98 -18.42
CA TYR A 855 -0.43 -35.12 -17.63
C TYR A 855 -0.45 -34.36 -16.30
N ASN A 856 -1.56 -33.69 -15.97
CA ASN A 856 -1.73 -32.90 -14.75
C ASN A 856 -0.64 -31.83 -14.55
N ILE A 857 -0.43 -30.98 -15.55
CA ILE A 857 0.63 -29.96 -15.53
C ILE A 857 0.08 -28.55 -15.67
N VAL A 858 0.71 -27.60 -14.98
CA VAL A 858 0.50 -26.16 -15.22
C VAL A 858 1.30 -25.75 -16.46
N THR A 859 0.66 -24.97 -17.33
CA THR A 859 1.27 -24.43 -18.55
C THR A 859 0.87 -22.98 -18.74
N PRO A 860 1.48 -22.25 -19.68
CA PRO A 860 1.07 -20.88 -19.99
C PRO A 860 -0.38 -20.73 -20.47
N TYR A 861 -1.04 -21.85 -20.81
CA TYR A 861 -2.43 -21.93 -21.28
C TYR A 861 -3.39 -22.57 -20.27
N SER A 862 -2.86 -23.27 -19.25
CA SER A 862 -3.65 -24.06 -18.30
C SER A 862 -3.20 -23.82 -16.87
N SER A 863 -4.16 -23.52 -16.00
CA SER A 863 -3.94 -23.26 -14.57
C SER A 863 -4.48 -24.42 -13.74
N MET A 864 -3.94 -24.59 -12.53
CA MET A 864 -4.51 -25.49 -11.53
C MET A 864 -5.43 -24.69 -10.61
N ILE A 865 -6.65 -25.17 -10.44
CA ILE A 865 -7.62 -24.62 -9.48
C ILE A 865 -8.11 -25.73 -8.56
N VAL A 866 -8.07 -25.50 -7.25
CA VAL A 866 -8.65 -26.42 -6.25
C VAL A 866 -10.09 -25.98 -5.99
N LEU A 867 -11.07 -26.88 -6.06
CA LEU A 867 -12.48 -26.55 -5.84
C LEU A 867 -13.07 -27.43 -4.74
N VAL A 868 -13.73 -26.82 -3.77
CA VAL A 868 -14.26 -27.52 -2.59
C VAL A 868 -15.70 -27.98 -2.73
N ASN A 869 -16.50 -27.38 -3.63
CA ASN A 869 -17.93 -27.73 -3.78
C ASN A 869 -18.38 -27.91 -5.25
N ASP A 870 -19.61 -28.42 -5.42
CA ASP A 870 -20.18 -28.72 -6.74
C ASP A 870 -20.60 -27.48 -7.54
N GLU A 871 -21.02 -26.40 -6.86
CA GLU A 871 -21.38 -25.15 -7.52
C GLU A 871 -20.19 -24.55 -8.26
N GLN A 872 -19.02 -24.53 -7.62
CA GLN A 872 -17.77 -24.09 -8.23
C GLN A 872 -17.39 -24.95 -9.43
N ARG A 873 -17.58 -26.28 -9.34
CA ARG A 873 -17.29 -27.20 -10.44
C ARG A 873 -18.21 -26.92 -11.63
N GLN A 874 -19.46 -26.56 -11.40
CA GLN A 874 -20.38 -26.17 -12.46
C GLN A 874 -19.99 -24.82 -13.07
N ALA A 875 -19.67 -23.82 -12.24
CA ALA A 875 -19.21 -22.51 -12.72
C ALA A 875 -17.92 -22.63 -13.56
N LEU A 876 -17.01 -23.54 -13.20
CA LEU A 876 -15.82 -23.86 -13.97
C LEU A 876 -16.15 -24.50 -15.31
N LYS A 877 -17.09 -25.46 -15.36
CA LYS A 877 -17.55 -26.04 -16.64
C LYS A 877 -18.15 -24.96 -17.57
N ASP A 878 -18.94 -24.04 -17.03
CA ASP A 878 -19.55 -22.97 -17.82
C ASP A 878 -18.49 -21.97 -18.33
N ALA A 879 -17.50 -21.66 -17.50
CA ALA A 879 -16.35 -20.82 -17.88
C ALA A 879 -15.46 -21.52 -18.93
N GLU A 880 -15.27 -22.83 -18.84
CA GLU A 880 -14.56 -23.65 -19.83
C GLU A 880 -15.25 -23.68 -21.19
N ALA A 881 -16.58 -23.56 -21.24
CA ALA A 881 -17.33 -23.48 -22.49
C ALA A 881 -17.27 -22.09 -23.15
N SER A 882 -16.77 -21.07 -22.45
CA SER A 882 -16.76 -19.68 -22.91
C SER A 882 -15.68 -19.42 -23.98
N LYS A 883 -15.90 -18.42 -24.85
CA LYS A 883 -14.95 -18.05 -25.93
C LYS A 883 -13.66 -17.43 -25.40
N ASP A 884 -13.69 -16.85 -24.21
CA ASP A 884 -12.59 -16.16 -23.55
C ASP A 884 -11.84 -17.05 -22.53
N ARG A 885 -12.07 -18.36 -22.53
CA ARG A 885 -11.51 -19.33 -21.56
C ARG A 885 -9.98 -19.33 -21.42
N PHE A 886 -9.24 -18.79 -22.39
CA PHE A 886 -7.79 -18.64 -22.35
C PHE A 886 -7.31 -17.19 -22.10
N ASN A 887 -8.20 -16.22 -21.94
CA ASN A 887 -7.86 -14.80 -21.77
C ASN A 887 -7.98 -14.40 -20.30
N ARG A 888 -6.86 -14.07 -19.66
CA ARG A 888 -6.83 -13.59 -18.27
C ARG A 888 -7.18 -12.11 -18.17
N GLN A 889 -7.50 -11.63 -16.97
CA GLN A 889 -7.52 -10.20 -16.66
C GLN A 889 -6.19 -9.83 -16.00
N ILE A 890 -5.59 -8.70 -16.41
CA ILE A 890 -4.45 -8.14 -15.67
C ILE A 890 -4.92 -7.70 -14.29
N GLU A 891 -4.19 -8.13 -13.28
CA GLU A 891 -4.40 -7.73 -11.89
C GLU A 891 -3.40 -6.61 -11.56
N ASP A 892 -3.93 -5.46 -11.16
CA ASP A 892 -3.15 -4.26 -10.82
C ASP A 892 -2.59 -4.29 -9.39
N GLY A 893 -2.95 -5.32 -8.60
CA GLY A 893 -2.52 -5.47 -7.21
C GLY A 893 -2.97 -4.34 -6.30
N LYS A 894 -3.96 -3.52 -6.72
CA LYS A 894 -4.39 -2.34 -5.96
C LYS A 894 -5.18 -2.75 -4.73
N GLU A 895 -4.77 -2.20 -3.60
CA GLU A 895 -5.55 -2.24 -2.36
C GLU A 895 -6.27 -0.90 -2.22
N GLN A 896 -7.61 -0.90 -2.23
CA GLN A 896 -8.36 0.30 -1.93
C GLN A 896 -8.19 0.63 -0.45
N LEU A 897 -7.58 1.79 -0.17
CA LEU A 897 -7.43 2.28 1.19
C LEU A 897 -8.77 2.88 1.66
N ASN A 898 -9.22 2.47 2.86
CA ASN A 898 -10.40 3.05 3.48
C ASN A 898 -10.16 4.53 3.80
N LYS A 899 -10.93 5.42 3.17
CA LYS A 899 -10.80 6.86 3.35
C LYS A 899 -11.41 7.30 4.69
N PRO A 900 -10.75 8.21 5.44
CA PRO A 900 -11.35 8.82 6.62
C PRO A 900 -12.56 9.68 6.28
N ASN A 901 -13.46 9.83 7.26
CA ASN A 901 -14.57 10.76 7.17
C ASN A 901 -14.07 12.22 7.13
N ASN A 902 -14.75 13.10 6.37
CA ASN A 902 -14.49 14.53 6.29
C ASN A 902 -15.37 15.30 7.28
N PRO A 903 -14.84 15.81 8.41
CA PRO A 903 -15.61 16.52 9.42
C PRO A 903 -16.13 17.92 8.99
N LEU A 904 -15.66 18.47 7.87
CA LEU A 904 -16.02 19.82 7.40
C LEU A 904 -17.06 19.82 6.28
N LYS A 905 -17.46 18.63 5.82
CA LYS A 905 -18.55 18.44 4.87
C LYS A 905 -19.86 18.28 5.63
N ALA A 906 -20.86 19.10 5.30
CA ALA A 906 -22.20 18.96 5.83
C ALA A 906 -22.76 17.58 5.43
N ALA A 907 -23.05 16.74 6.43
CA ALA A 907 -23.63 15.42 6.19
C ALA A 907 -25.09 15.58 5.74
N SER A 908 -25.45 15.01 4.59
CA SER A 908 -26.85 14.93 4.13
C SER A 908 -27.67 13.90 4.94
N VAL A 909 -26.99 13.01 5.68
CA VAL A 909 -27.55 12.06 6.65
C VAL A 909 -26.55 11.92 7.81
N PRO A 910 -26.93 12.08 9.08
CA PRO A 910 -25.98 11.92 10.20
C PRO A 910 -25.52 10.45 10.30
N GLU A 911 -24.24 10.18 10.04
CA GLU A 911 -23.66 8.88 10.35
C GLU A 911 -23.39 8.74 11.87
N PRO A 912 -23.52 7.52 12.44
CA PRO A 912 -23.47 7.27 13.88
C PRO A 912 -22.21 7.80 14.58
N GLY A 913 -21.06 7.87 13.89
CA GLY A 913 -19.80 8.33 14.47
C GLY A 913 -19.79 9.81 14.91
N MET A 914 -20.39 10.71 14.12
CA MET A 914 -20.55 12.12 14.52
C MET A 914 -21.55 12.29 15.66
N THR A 915 -22.46 11.33 15.81
CA THR A 915 -23.42 11.28 16.92
C THR A 915 -22.85 10.67 18.21
N ILE A 916 -21.64 10.11 18.25
CA ILE A 916 -21.10 9.63 19.54
C ILE A 916 -20.55 10.79 20.37
N GLY A 917 -19.88 11.77 19.76
CA GLY A 917 -19.36 12.93 20.50
C GLY A 917 -20.44 13.92 20.95
N LEU A 918 -21.33 14.31 20.02
CA LEU A 918 -22.42 15.25 20.29
C LEU A 918 -23.72 14.56 20.73
N GLY A 919 -23.93 13.31 20.31
CA GLY A 919 -25.08 12.51 20.70
C GLY A 919 -24.88 11.64 21.93
N VAL A 920 -23.68 11.39 22.50
CA VAL A 920 -23.66 10.78 23.85
C VAL A 920 -24.26 11.73 24.91
N ILE A 921 -24.23 13.04 24.66
CA ILE A 921 -24.93 14.03 25.50
C ILE A 921 -26.40 14.19 25.09
N ALA A 922 -26.72 14.25 23.78
CA ALA A 922 -28.11 14.42 23.32
C ALA A 922 -28.96 13.14 23.36
N LEU A 923 -28.37 11.96 23.17
CA LEU A 923 -29.03 10.65 23.13
C LEU A 923 -29.21 10.06 24.53
N PHE A 924 -28.41 10.47 25.54
CA PHE A 924 -28.76 10.23 26.94
C PHE A 924 -30.02 11.02 27.35
N ILE A 925 -30.18 12.24 26.83
CA ILE A 925 -31.37 13.08 27.08
C ILE A 925 -32.61 12.58 26.30
N VAL A 926 -32.44 12.11 25.06
CA VAL A 926 -33.55 11.64 24.21
C VAL A 926 -33.96 10.17 24.48
N VAL A 927 -33.03 9.26 24.80
CA VAL A 927 -33.40 7.86 25.13
C VAL A 927 -34.05 7.76 26.51
N GLN A 928 -33.74 8.66 27.44
CA GLN A 928 -34.48 8.75 28.69
C GLN A 928 -35.88 9.38 28.50
N SER A 929 -36.04 10.31 27.55
CA SER A 929 -37.36 10.90 27.25
C SER A 929 -38.27 9.99 26.41
N GLN A 930 -37.71 9.13 25.54
CA GLN A 930 -38.49 8.16 24.76
C GLN A 930 -38.80 6.85 25.51
N ARG A 931 -37.97 6.40 26.47
CA ARG A 931 -38.30 5.27 27.35
C ARG A 931 -39.41 5.58 28.36
N ASN A 932 -39.72 6.85 28.60
CA ASN A 932 -40.85 7.25 29.46
C ASN A 932 -42.14 7.56 28.69
N LYS A 933 -42.11 7.59 27.35
CA LYS A 933 -43.34 7.63 26.53
C LYS A 933 -43.94 6.25 26.25
N THR A 934 -43.17 5.17 26.38
CA THR A 934 -43.65 3.79 26.23
C THR A 934 -43.96 3.06 27.55
N LYS A 935 -44.12 3.82 28.65
CA LYS A 935 -44.59 3.28 29.94
C LYS A 935 -45.87 3.92 30.48
N ASN A 936 -46.56 4.74 29.68
CA ASN A 936 -47.87 5.33 30.01
C ASN A 936 -48.97 4.93 29.01
N TRP A 937 -48.99 3.67 28.58
CA TRP A 937 -50.12 2.94 27.98
C TRP A 937 -50.00 1.50 28.54
N PHE A 938 -50.92 0.98 29.37
CA PHE A 938 -52.22 0.45 28.95
C PHE A 938 -52.82 1.05 27.68
#